data_AF-A0A954JSQ4-F1
#
_entry.id   AF-A0A954JSQ4-F1
#
_cell.length_a   1.000
_cell.length_b   1.000
_cell.length_c   1.000
_cell.angle_alpha   90.00
_cell.angle_beta   90.00
_cell.angle_gamma   90.00
#
_symmetry.space_group_name_H-M   'P 1'
#
loop_
_entity.id
_entity.type
_entity.pdbx_description
1 polymer ?
#
loop_
_entity_poly.entity_id
_entity_poly.type
_entity_poly.pdbx_seq_one_letter_code
_entity_poly.pdbx_strand_id
1 'polypeptide(L)'
;MATNTLSDQTDETATLGSDSGGANFNETFLKFLTPLASLRLTVVLFAMAIFIILAGTLAQVNKDIWVVIDEYFRTGIAKIEFKIFFPPSFFPNLDQQNIPGFFLFPGGWLIGFLMGINLFAAHLIRFKVQAKGSQRTIGWTIIAVGSLITWLVIVSGANKDGFQGYSLLSWQALWWLLEAGVGLATFAGCVLFFYMDKQRKAERGLILGFTILLGCLLGWFISQGQAARFSDSSMRILWQLIKATFAGCVLLSGCIFLFKKRAGIVLLHAGVGLMMLSELIVGTMAVETQMTISEGETTNFAHDIREIELAIIDETDPKEDKVTIIPKSILLARKEGVVSDPKLPFDYELVKYYPNASLRKVSSLTPEEKKENENPATAGIGMDWIALPMRSATGTDMGGGVDTPAAYIKVIDKKTSESLGVYLLDLEMALQEIGQPVVVDGTPYQLYLRFKRYYKPYSVTLNDVRKDDYAGTNTVMSYSSDIKLVDPENKVDRDIKVWMNNPLRYSGETFYQSGYHADPTTGKEMTTLSVVTNVGWMIPYVSCMIVVVGMLYHFMITLMRYLNRREKQRNEPSAVNEFLPPGKENDLAWQNRARVQAKITDYLVPILIVVIFGGYLMSKARVPKPESNEMNLYEFGQLPILYEGRTKPVDTLARNSLRIISGKQEFTDQNGDKQPAIKWFLDTIAKPSDAFEYDVIRIENPELLDTLELTKRPGFRYSFDDFIEKMPELMKQSDLARQAGKGKATLYQSRVLDLEKKIGVVDLLIQSFKPPEIRAESARDDLIEAIRRHGMLDRRNPPRAIPPGGEGEKEDEWQTYSYAW
;
A
#
# COMPACT_ATOMS: atom_id res chain seq x y z
N MET A 1 24.18 13.45 -19.24
CA MET A 1 23.31 14.09 -20.25
C MET A 1 23.66 15.56 -20.28
N ALA A 2 24.38 16.01 -21.31
CA ALA A 2 24.67 17.42 -21.50
C ALA A 2 23.36 18.18 -21.80
N THR A 3 23.07 19.16 -20.97
CA THR A 3 21.97 20.11 -21.09
C THR A 3 22.22 21.00 -22.30
N ASN A 4 21.55 20.72 -23.42
CA ASN A 4 21.37 21.72 -24.47
C ASN A 4 20.29 22.68 -24.00
N THR A 5 20.73 23.71 -23.28
CA THR A 5 20.02 24.97 -23.09
C THR A 5 19.78 25.60 -24.46
N LEU A 6 18.55 25.51 -24.97
CA LEU A 6 18.11 26.42 -26.02
C LEU A 6 17.88 27.78 -25.34
N SER A 7 18.68 28.76 -25.75
CA SER A 7 18.60 30.15 -25.34
C SER A 7 17.25 30.74 -25.69
N ASP A 8 16.67 31.42 -24.72
CA ASP A 8 15.47 32.24 -24.78
C ASP A 8 15.79 33.55 -25.53
N GLN A 9 15.91 33.48 -26.86
CA GLN A 9 16.00 34.66 -27.73
C GLN A 9 15.40 34.36 -29.11
N THR A 10 14.13 34.71 -29.28
CA THR A 10 13.59 35.20 -30.55
C THR A 10 12.43 36.14 -30.23
N ASP A 11 12.77 37.39 -29.89
CA ASP A 11 11.93 38.54 -30.22
C ASP A 11 12.03 38.74 -31.74
N GLU A 12 11.12 38.13 -32.48
CA GLU A 12 10.82 38.57 -33.85
C GLU A 12 9.34 38.95 -33.89
N THR A 13 9.11 40.26 -33.77
CA THR A 13 7.86 40.94 -34.10
C THR A 13 7.55 40.71 -35.58
N ALA A 14 6.79 39.67 -35.91
CA ALA A 14 6.15 39.54 -37.20
C ALA A 14 4.92 40.47 -37.24
N THR A 15 5.08 41.62 -37.89
CA THR A 15 3.97 42.50 -38.28
C THR A 15 3.03 41.74 -39.23
N LEU A 16 1.83 41.42 -38.77
CA LEU A 16 0.73 40.96 -39.62
C LEU A 16 -0.32 42.07 -39.73
N GLY A 17 -0.57 42.46 -40.97
CA GLY A 17 -1.49 43.51 -41.37
C GLY A 17 -2.93 43.22 -40.95
N SER A 18 -3.65 44.33 -40.83
CA SER A 18 -5.07 44.47 -40.51
C SER A 18 -5.98 43.51 -41.29
N ASP A 19 -6.80 42.76 -40.55
CA ASP A 19 -8.22 42.65 -40.90
C ASP A 19 -9.11 42.33 -39.70
N SER A 20 -10.34 42.83 -39.80
CA SER A 20 -11.26 43.29 -38.76
C SER A 20 -11.93 42.24 -37.82
N GLY A 21 -12.18 42.68 -36.58
CA GLY A 21 -13.36 42.31 -35.77
C GLY A 21 -13.29 41.07 -34.86
N GLY A 22 -12.70 39.96 -35.32
CA GLY A 22 -12.69 38.68 -34.57
C GLY A 22 -11.39 38.34 -33.82
N ALA A 23 -10.31 39.09 -34.05
CA ALA A 23 -8.95 38.75 -33.58
C ALA A 23 -8.62 39.24 -32.15
N ASN A 24 -9.28 40.32 -31.67
CA ASN A 24 -8.91 40.98 -30.40
C ASN A 24 -9.18 40.13 -29.14
N PHE A 25 -10.21 39.29 -29.16
CA PHE A 25 -10.54 38.45 -27.99
C PHE A 25 -9.53 37.31 -27.82
N ASN A 26 -9.12 36.67 -28.91
CA ASN A 26 -8.17 35.56 -28.88
C ASN A 26 -6.76 36.00 -28.47
N GLU A 27 -6.27 37.15 -28.95
CA GLU A 27 -4.94 37.64 -28.54
C GLU A 27 -4.89 38.08 -27.08
N THR A 28 -5.93 38.78 -26.61
CA THR A 28 -6.03 39.22 -25.21
C THR A 28 -6.14 38.02 -24.26
N PHE A 29 -6.96 37.03 -24.63
CA PHE A 29 -7.12 35.78 -23.89
C PHE A 29 -5.82 34.95 -23.85
N LEU A 30 -5.09 34.84 -24.96
CA LEU A 30 -3.81 34.14 -25.00
C LEU A 30 -2.72 34.86 -24.20
N LYS A 31 -2.66 36.20 -24.23
CA LYS A 31 -1.74 36.98 -23.41
C LYS A 31 -2.00 36.79 -21.92
N PHE A 32 -3.27 36.72 -21.50
CA PHE A 32 -3.66 36.40 -20.13
C PHE A 32 -3.25 34.98 -19.69
N LEU A 33 -3.39 33.98 -20.55
CA LEU A 33 -3.02 32.59 -20.25
C LEU A 33 -1.51 32.32 -20.25
N THR A 34 -0.71 33.15 -20.91
CA THR A 34 0.75 32.94 -21.07
C THR A 34 1.51 32.83 -19.75
N PRO A 35 1.34 33.73 -18.75
CA PRO A 35 2.01 33.57 -17.45
C PRO A 35 1.55 32.31 -16.72
N LEU A 36 0.28 31.91 -16.87
CA LEU A 36 -0.27 30.70 -16.26
C LEU A 36 0.33 29.42 -16.88
N ALA A 37 0.79 29.46 -18.13
CA ALA A 37 1.46 28.35 -18.81
C ALA A 37 2.96 28.24 -18.51
N SER A 38 3.49 28.97 -17.52
CA SER A 38 4.91 29.03 -17.21
C SER A 38 5.45 27.72 -16.59
N LEU A 39 6.63 27.27 -17.06
CA LEU A 39 7.34 26.14 -16.42
C LEU A 39 7.86 26.53 -15.02
N ARG A 40 8.23 27.81 -14.82
CA ARG A 40 8.67 28.29 -13.50
C ARG A 40 7.54 28.18 -12.48
N LEU A 41 6.31 28.52 -12.89
CA LEU A 41 5.12 28.34 -12.05
C LEU A 41 4.94 26.85 -11.70
N THR A 42 5.06 25.94 -12.68
CA THR A 42 4.99 24.50 -12.43
C THR A 42 6.01 24.05 -11.37
N VAL A 43 7.28 24.46 -11.50
CA VAL A 43 8.35 24.10 -10.57
C VAL A 43 8.08 24.64 -9.16
N VAL A 44 7.62 25.88 -9.05
CA VAL A 44 7.25 26.49 -7.76
C VAL A 44 6.10 25.72 -7.11
N LEU A 45 5.02 25.43 -7.85
CA LEU A 45 3.88 24.67 -7.33
C LEU A 45 4.29 23.26 -6.87
N PHE A 46 5.18 22.58 -7.61
CA PHE A 46 5.73 21.29 -7.18
C PHE A 46 6.55 21.39 -5.90
N ALA A 47 7.42 22.41 -5.78
CA ALA A 47 8.19 22.63 -4.56
C ALA A 47 7.27 22.89 -3.35
N MET A 48 6.20 23.66 -3.55
CA MET A 48 5.19 23.91 -2.52
C MET A 48 4.41 22.64 -2.17
N ALA A 49 4.06 21.80 -3.16
CA ALA A 49 3.43 20.50 -2.93
C ALA A 49 4.32 19.57 -2.09
N ILE A 50 5.62 19.50 -2.39
CA ILE A 50 6.58 18.71 -1.61
C ILE A 50 6.65 19.23 -0.17
N PHE A 51 6.70 20.55 0.00
CA PHE A 51 6.76 21.17 1.32
C PHE A 51 5.51 20.91 2.17
N ILE A 52 4.31 21.08 1.61
CA ILE A 52 3.06 20.83 2.37
C ILE A 52 2.90 19.34 2.71
N ILE A 53 3.36 18.43 1.84
CA ILE A 53 3.40 16.99 2.13
C ILE A 53 4.32 16.73 3.32
N LEU A 54 5.54 17.27 3.31
CA LEU A 54 6.48 17.14 4.43
C LEU A 54 5.90 17.68 5.74
N ALA A 55 5.32 18.89 5.71
CA ALA A 55 4.72 19.52 6.87
C ALA A 55 3.54 18.68 7.43
N GLY A 56 2.66 18.18 6.55
CA GLY A 56 1.57 17.29 6.94
C GLY A 56 2.08 15.99 7.58
N THR A 57 3.09 15.34 7.00
CA THR A 57 3.70 14.13 7.58
C THR A 57 4.29 14.38 8.97
N LEU A 58 4.95 15.52 9.19
CA LEU A 58 5.46 15.88 10.51
C LEU A 58 4.34 16.19 11.51
N ALA A 59 3.23 16.78 11.06
CA ALA A 59 2.08 17.06 11.90
C ALA A 59 1.41 15.79 12.46
N GLN A 60 1.51 14.65 11.76
CA GLN A 60 0.95 13.36 12.19
C GLN A 60 1.54 12.82 13.49
N VAL A 61 2.67 13.36 13.96
CA VAL A 61 3.24 13.04 15.28
C VAL A 61 2.31 13.44 16.42
N ASN A 62 1.57 14.54 16.25
CA ASN A 62 0.73 15.12 17.30
C ASN A 62 -0.76 15.15 16.94
N LYS A 63 -1.09 14.82 15.69
CA LYS A 63 -2.46 14.87 15.16
C LYS A 63 -2.80 13.56 14.49
N ASP A 64 -4.07 13.21 14.53
CA ASP A 64 -4.60 12.14 13.70
C ASP A 64 -4.48 12.47 12.20
N ILE A 65 -4.40 11.43 11.37
CA ILE A 65 -4.21 11.54 9.91
C ILE A 65 -5.34 12.35 9.27
N TRP A 66 -6.58 12.18 9.71
CA TRP A 66 -7.74 12.85 9.14
C TRP A 66 -7.73 14.35 9.44
N VAL A 67 -7.32 14.72 10.65
CA VAL A 67 -7.12 16.13 11.03
C VAL A 67 -6.05 16.77 10.15
N VAL A 68 -4.94 16.08 9.90
CA VAL A 68 -3.89 16.57 8.99
C VAL A 68 -4.41 16.72 7.57
N ILE A 69 -5.21 15.75 7.08
CA ILE A 69 -5.82 15.83 5.76
C ILE A 69 -6.66 17.10 5.61
N ASP A 70 -7.51 17.40 6.58
CA ASP A 70 -8.39 18.57 6.52
C ASP A 70 -7.63 19.89 6.66
N GLU A 71 -6.69 19.98 7.61
CA GLU A 71 -5.97 21.22 7.91
C GLU A 71 -4.83 21.56 6.92
N TYR A 72 -4.26 20.57 6.22
CA TYR A 72 -3.11 20.79 5.32
C TYR A 72 -3.46 20.56 3.85
N PHE A 73 -4.25 19.52 3.54
CA PHE A 73 -4.48 19.09 2.15
C PHE A 73 -5.84 19.53 1.60
N ARG A 74 -6.93 19.43 2.38
CA ARG A 74 -8.30 19.84 1.99
C ARG A 74 -8.65 21.26 2.39
N THR A 75 -7.67 22.16 2.33
CA THR A 75 -7.85 23.58 2.59
C THR A 75 -7.16 24.41 1.51
N GLY A 76 -7.65 25.64 1.30
CA GLY A 76 -6.97 26.61 0.44
C GLY A 76 -5.72 27.21 1.11
N ILE A 77 -5.75 27.39 2.44
CA ILE A 77 -4.64 27.94 3.22
C ILE A 77 -4.45 27.05 4.46
N ALA A 78 -3.28 26.43 4.55
CA ALA A 78 -2.86 25.62 5.67
C ALA A 78 -2.19 26.49 6.75
N LYS A 79 -2.55 26.26 8.01
CA LYS A 79 -1.91 26.89 9.17
C LYS A 79 -0.83 25.96 9.70
N ILE A 80 0.43 26.25 9.35
CA ILE A 80 1.57 25.39 9.71
C ILE A 80 2.19 25.91 11.01
N GLU A 81 2.08 25.11 12.07
CA GLU A 81 2.64 25.42 13.39
C GLU A 81 4.15 25.14 13.41
N PHE A 82 4.96 26.02 14.02
CA PHE A 82 6.42 25.82 14.04
C PHE A 82 6.84 24.55 14.78
N LYS A 83 6.06 24.13 15.79
CA LYS A 83 6.35 22.95 16.61
C LYS A 83 6.51 21.65 15.82
N ILE A 84 5.87 21.53 14.64
CA ILE A 84 5.94 20.30 13.84
C ILE A 84 7.36 20.02 13.31
N PHE A 85 8.19 21.06 13.15
CA PHE A 85 9.56 20.91 12.66
C PHE A 85 10.55 20.45 13.75
N PHE A 86 10.06 20.26 14.97
CA PHE A 86 10.86 19.81 16.12
C PHE A 86 10.29 18.54 16.75
N PRO A 87 10.19 17.41 16.02
CA PRO A 87 9.58 16.20 16.54
C PRO A 87 10.38 15.63 17.73
N PRO A 88 9.72 14.98 18.71
CA PRO A 88 10.38 14.43 19.90
C PRO A 88 11.47 13.40 19.58
N SER A 89 11.34 12.67 18.48
CA SER A 89 12.33 11.70 18.01
C SER A 89 13.68 12.35 17.67
N PHE A 90 13.68 13.61 17.22
CA PHE A 90 14.90 14.34 16.86
C PHE A 90 15.33 15.32 17.94
N PHE A 91 14.37 15.84 18.73
CA PHE A 91 14.60 16.83 19.78
C PHE A 91 14.01 16.40 21.12
N PRO A 92 14.49 15.30 21.74
CA PRO A 92 13.86 14.71 22.93
C PRO A 92 13.87 15.61 24.16
N ASN A 93 14.81 16.57 24.23
CA ASN A 93 14.99 17.47 25.38
C ASN A 93 14.29 18.83 25.20
N LEU A 94 13.60 19.05 24.08
CA LEU A 94 12.90 20.30 23.81
C LEU A 94 11.43 20.16 24.21
N ASP A 95 10.90 21.11 24.98
CA ASP A 95 9.48 21.13 25.31
C ASP A 95 8.66 21.58 24.08
N GLN A 96 8.17 20.60 23.31
CA GLN A 96 7.43 20.87 22.07
C GLN A 96 6.07 21.54 22.32
N GLN A 97 5.49 21.41 23.52
CA GLN A 97 4.18 22.01 23.81
C GLN A 97 4.26 23.53 23.91
N ASN A 98 5.46 24.05 24.22
CA ASN A 98 5.71 25.47 24.46
C ASN A 98 6.41 26.18 23.28
N ILE A 99 6.37 25.63 22.06
CA ILE A 99 6.88 26.33 20.85
C ILE A 99 5.76 27.18 20.24
N PRO A 100 5.75 28.51 20.43
CA PRO A 100 4.69 29.36 19.91
C PRO A 100 4.88 29.67 18.43
N GLY A 101 3.77 30.02 17.77
CA GLY A 101 3.78 30.58 16.42
C GLY A 101 3.40 29.60 15.32
N PHE A 102 3.00 30.20 14.20
CA PHE A 102 2.60 29.52 12.98
C PHE A 102 2.84 30.45 11.80
N PHE A 103 2.82 29.89 10.60
CA PHE A 103 2.72 30.67 9.36
C PHE A 103 1.63 30.10 8.47
N LEU A 104 1.07 30.95 7.61
CA LEU A 104 0.10 30.56 6.62
C LEU A 104 0.82 30.12 5.35
N PHE A 105 0.40 28.99 4.79
CA PHE A 105 0.96 28.44 3.57
C PHE A 105 -0.17 27.97 2.64
N PRO A 106 -0.02 28.03 1.31
CA PRO A 106 -1.02 27.46 0.41
C PRO A 106 -1.27 25.99 0.68
N GLY A 107 -2.52 25.63 0.96
CA GLY A 107 -2.92 24.26 1.23
C GLY A 107 -3.00 23.43 -0.05
N GLY A 108 -3.21 22.12 0.13
CA GLY A 108 -3.25 21.15 -0.98
C GLY A 108 -4.26 21.50 -2.06
N TRP A 109 -5.48 21.94 -1.70
CA TRP A 109 -6.50 22.35 -2.68
C TRP A 109 -6.06 23.53 -3.54
N LEU A 110 -5.48 24.57 -2.94
CA LEU A 110 -5.02 25.74 -3.69
C LEU A 110 -3.86 25.38 -4.63
N ILE A 111 -2.87 24.62 -4.15
CA ILE A 111 -1.74 24.17 -4.96
C ILE A 111 -2.23 23.29 -6.12
N GLY A 112 -3.07 22.29 -5.83
CA GLY A 112 -3.64 21.39 -6.82
C GLY A 112 -4.47 22.12 -7.88
N PHE A 113 -5.29 23.09 -7.45
CA PHE A 113 -6.08 23.93 -8.35
C PHE A 113 -5.19 24.78 -9.29
N LEU A 114 -4.18 25.46 -8.74
CA LEU A 114 -3.23 26.25 -9.53
C LEU A 114 -2.43 25.37 -10.49
N MET A 115 -2.07 24.15 -10.08
CA MET A 115 -1.40 23.18 -10.95
C MET A 115 -2.32 22.71 -12.08
N GLY A 116 -3.61 22.53 -11.81
CA GLY A 116 -4.63 22.25 -12.82
C GLY A 116 -4.77 23.38 -13.85
N ILE A 117 -4.84 24.64 -13.39
CA ILE A 117 -4.85 25.83 -14.26
C ILE A 117 -3.57 25.88 -15.10
N ASN A 118 -2.40 25.66 -14.49
CA ASN A 118 -1.11 25.67 -15.17
C ASN A 118 -1.04 24.61 -16.27
N LEU A 119 -1.47 23.38 -15.96
CA LEU A 119 -1.55 22.27 -16.91
C LEU A 119 -2.46 22.64 -18.09
N PHE A 120 -3.65 23.17 -17.83
CA PHE A 120 -4.62 23.55 -18.85
C PHE A 120 -4.11 24.70 -19.74
N ALA A 121 -3.57 25.77 -19.15
CA ALA A 121 -3.00 26.90 -19.86
C ALA A 121 -1.81 26.48 -20.74
N ALA A 122 -0.92 25.63 -20.20
CA ALA A 122 0.19 25.06 -20.96
C ALA A 122 -0.30 24.26 -22.17
N HIS A 123 -1.43 23.55 -22.04
CA HIS A 123 -2.00 22.80 -23.14
C HIS A 123 -2.54 23.67 -24.27
N LEU A 124 -3.30 24.70 -23.91
CA LEU A 124 -3.88 25.62 -24.89
C LEU A 124 -2.81 26.38 -25.68
N ILE A 125 -1.69 26.75 -25.03
CA ILE A 125 -0.65 27.57 -25.66
C ILE A 125 0.38 26.73 -26.41
N ARG A 126 0.90 25.66 -25.79
CA ARG A 126 2.05 24.91 -26.32
C ARG A 126 1.66 23.83 -27.33
N PHE A 127 0.45 23.28 -27.24
CA PHE A 127 -0.01 22.18 -28.09
C PHE A 127 -1.07 22.64 -29.09
N LYS A 128 -0.65 23.44 -30.08
CA LYS A 128 -1.50 23.86 -31.19
C LYS A 128 -1.80 22.72 -32.15
N VAL A 129 -3.03 22.67 -32.65
CA VAL A 129 -3.48 21.72 -33.70
C VAL A 129 -2.68 21.98 -34.98
N GLN A 130 -2.05 20.93 -35.51
CA GLN A 130 -1.21 20.98 -36.72
C GLN A 130 -1.96 20.53 -37.99
N ALA A 131 -3.17 20.01 -37.84
CA ALA A 131 -4.02 19.56 -38.94
C ALA A 131 -4.69 20.73 -39.69
N LYS A 132 -4.83 20.58 -41.02
CA LYS A 132 -5.55 21.52 -41.90
C LYS A 132 -6.62 20.79 -42.70
N GLY A 133 -7.67 21.50 -43.13
CA GLY A 133 -8.74 20.94 -43.97
C GLY A 133 -9.47 19.75 -43.34
N SER A 134 -9.76 18.72 -44.15
CA SER A 134 -10.50 17.51 -43.74
C SER A 134 -9.80 16.67 -42.66
N GLN A 135 -8.46 16.74 -42.55
CA GLN A 135 -7.74 16.04 -41.47
C GLN A 135 -8.10 16.59 -40.09
N ARG A 136 -8.43 17.88 -40.00
CA ARG A 136 -8.83 18.52 -38.74
C ARG A 136 -10.20 18.02 -38.29
N THR A 137 -11.15 17.93 -39.21
CA THR A 137 -12.51 17.45 -38.90
C THR A 137 -12.48 15.97 -38.53
N ILE A 138 -11.79 15.13 -39.31
CA ILE A 138 -11.59 13.70 -39.00
C ILE A 138 -10.96 13.53 -37.62
N GLY A 139 -9.88 14.26 -37.33
CA GLY A 139 -9.19 14.18 -36.05
C GLY A 139 -10.12 14.49 -34.86
N TRP A 140 -10.89 15.58 -34.93
CA TRP A 140 -11.84 15.94 -33.88
C TRP A 140 -13.00 14.95 -33.75
N THR A 141 -13.52 14.41 -34.86
CA THR A 141 -14.54 13.36 -34.84
C THR A 141 -14.04 12.11 -34.12
N ILE A 142 -12.81 11.66 -34.43
CA ILE A 142 -12.21 10.50 -33.76
C ILE A 142 -11.99 10.79 -32.26
N ILE A 143 -11.56 12.00 -31.89
CA ILE A 143 -11.45 12.38 -30.48
C ILE A 143 -12.82 12.36 -29.79
N ALA A 144 -13.87 12.88 -30.41
CA ALA A 144 -15.22 12.87 -29.84
C ALA A 144 -15.72 11.43 -29.62
N VAL A 145 -15.51 10.54 -30.60
CA VAL A 145 -15.82 9.11 -30.49
C VAL A 145 -14.98 8.45 -29.39
N GLY A 146 -13.67 8.73 -29.33
CA GLY A 146 -12.78 8.22 -28.31
C GLY A 146 -13.17 8.67 -26.91
N SER A 147 -13.60 9.93 -26.73
CA SER A 147 -14.11 10.47 -25.47
C SER A 147 -15.43 9.82 -25.07
N LEU A 148 -16.34 9.57 -26.04
CA LEU A 148 -17.58 8.84 -25.78
C LEU A 148 -17.29 7.40 -25.36
N ILE A 149 -16.38 6.70 -26.03
CA ILE A 149 -15.95 5.35 -25.64
C ILE A 149 -15.33 5.37 -24.24
N THR A 150 -14.47 6.35 -23.95
CA THR A 150 -13.85 6.53 -22.63
C THR A 150 -14.93 6.67 -21.55
N TRP A 151 -15.92 7.52 -21.78
CA TRP A 151 -17.06 7.68 -20.88
C TRP A 151 -17.87 6.40 -20.72
N LEU A 152 -18.19 5.70 -21.83
CA LEU A 152 -18.89 4.40 -21.80
C LEU A 152 -18.10 3.35 -21.00
N VAL A 153 -16.77 3.29 -21.14
CA VAL A 153 -15.93 2.37 -20.37
C VAL A 153 -15.99 2.69 -18.88
N ILE A 154 -15.90 3.98 -18.51
CA ILE A 154 -16.00 4.43 -17.11
C ILE A 154 -17.37 4.07 -16.52
N VAL A 155 -18.46 4.42 -17.22
CA VAL A 155 -19.83 4.17 -16.76
C VAL A 155 -20.14 2.67 -16.72
N SER A 156 -19.61 1.88 -17.67
CA SER A 156 -19.79 0.41 -17.66
C SER A 156 -19.22 -0.26 -16.41
N GLY A 157 -18.21 0.33 -15.77
CA GLY A 157 -17.71 -0.16 -14.48
C GLY A 157 -18.51 0.35 -13.28
N ALA A 158 -19.23 1.46 -13.44
CA ALA A 158 -20.02 2.10 -12.40
C ALA A 158 -21.48 1.59 -12.31
N ASN A 159 -21.82 0.50 -13.02
CA ASN A 159 -23.16 -0.09 -13.01
C ASN A 159 -23.62 -0.36 -11.57
N LYS A 160 -24.67 0.36 -11.15
CA LYS A 160 -25.22 0.31 -9.79
C LYS A 160 -25.98 -1.00 -9.52
N ASP A 161 -26.49 -1.63 -10.57
CA ASP A 161 -27.45 -2.74 -10.46
C ASP A 161 -26.82 -4.12 -10.76
N GLY A 162 -25.53 -4.19 -11.08
CA GLY A 162 -24.90 -5.40 -11.61
C GLY A 162 -23.73 -5.87 -10.77
N PHE A 163 -23.88 -7.02 -10.09
CA PHE A 163 -22.76 -7.83 -9.63
C PHE A 163 -21.72 -7.94 -10.76
N GLN A 164 -20.47 -7.54 -10.51
CA GLN A 164 -19.40 -7.50 -11.53
C GLN A 164 -18.95 -8.88 -12.08
N GLY A 165 -19.76 -9.93 -11.90
CA GLY A 165 -19.49 -11.29 -12.34
C GLY A 165 -19.91 -11.62 -13.77
N TYR A 166 -20.69 -10.76 -14.45
CA TYR A 166 -21.17 -11.05 -15.81
C TYR A 166 -20.42 -10.22 -16.86
N SER A 167 -19.41 -10.81 -17.48
CA SER A 167 -18.94 -10.36 -18.80
C SER A 167 -19.88 -10.88 -19.89
N LEU A 168 -19.99 -10.14 -21.00
CA LEU A 168 -20.75 -10.58 -22.19
C LEU A 168 -20.26 -11.94 -22.73
N LEU A 169 -19.02 -12.29 -22.43
CA LEU A 169 -18.35 -13.55 -22.76
C LEU A 169 -17.93 -14.25 -21.49
N SER A 170 -17.86 -15.57 -21.45
CA SER A 170 -17.27 -16.26 -20.29
C SER A 170 -15.79 -15.90 -20.11
N TRP A 171 -15.27 -16.00 -18.89
CA TRP A 171 -13.84 -15.76 -18.62
C TRP A 171 -12.93 -16.69 -19.45
N GLN A 172 -13.38 -17.91 -19.73
CA GLN A 172 -12.69 -18.84 -20.63
C GLN A 172 -12.66 -18.33 -22.08
N ALA A 173 -13.77 -17.79 -22.57
CA ALA A 173 -13.82 -17.24 -23.92
C ALA A 173 -12.91 -16.00 -24.06
N LEU A 174 -12.85 -15.14 -23.04
CA LEU A 174 -11.91 -14.02 -23.00
C LEU A 174 -10.45 -14.48 -22.99
N TRP A 175 -10.13 -15.57 -22.30
CA TRP A 175 -8.78 -16.16 -22.32
C TRP A 175 -8.41 -16.65 -23.73
N TRP A 176 -9.30 -17.37 -24.41
CA TRP A 176 -9.05 -17.80 -25.79
C TRP A 176 -8.89 -16.63 -26.76
N LEU A 177 -9.66 -15.56 -26.59
CA LEU A 177 -9.49 -14.35 -27.39
C LEU A 177 -8.14 -13.67 -27.15
N LEU A 178 -7.63 -13.70 -25.92
CA LEU A 178 -6.29 -13.21 -25.60
C LEU A 178 -5.21 -14.04 -26.32
N GLU A 179 -5.26 -15.37 -26.20
CA GLU A 179 -4.33 -16.27 -26.89
C GLU A 179 -4.37 -16.08 -28.41
N ALA A 180 -5.57 -16.01 -28.98
CA ALA A 180 -5.77 -15.73 -30.40
C ALA A 180 -5.21 -14.36 -30.79
N GLY A 181 -5.39 -13.33 -29.94
CA GLY A 181 -4.84 -11.99 -30.14
C GLY A 181 -3.31 -11.97 -30.15
N VAL A 182 -2.67 -12.67 -29.21
CA VAL A 182 -1.20 -12.82 -29.16
C VAL A 182 -0.70 -13.59 -30.39
N GLY A 183 -1.40 -14.65 -30.80
CA GLY A 183 -1.12 -15.39 -32.03
C GLY A 183 -1.20 -14.52 -33.28
N LEU A 184 -2.27 -13.75 -33.43
CA LEU A 184 -2.46 -12.84 -34.55
C LEU A 184 -1.40 -11.73 -34.57
N ALA A 185 -1.04 -11.17 -33.41
CA ALA A 185 0.03 -10.18 -33.31
C ALA A 185 1.41 -10.76 -33.67
N THR A 186 1.69 -12.01 -33.27
CA THR A 186 2.92 -12.73 -33.65
C THR A 186 2.97 -12.94 -35.16
N PHE A 187 1.87 -13.43 -35.76
CA PHE A 187 1.76 -13.62 -37.20
C PHE A 187 1.91 -12.31 -37.98
N ALA A 188 1.21 -11.24 -37.55
CA ALA A 188 1.31 -9.92 -38.16
C ALA A 188 2.73 -9.36 -38.08
N GLY A 189 3.43 -9.57 -36.96
CA GLY A 189 4.83 -9.19 -36.79
C GLY A 189 5.77 -9.93 -37.76
N CYS A 190 5.57 -11.24 -37.97
CA CYS A 190 6.29 -12.01 -38.99
C CYS A 190 6.06 -11.41 -40.39
N VAL A 191 4.80 -11.19 -40.77
CA VAL A 191 4.45 -10.60 -42.07
C VAL A 191 5.08 -9.22 -42.26
N LEU A 192 4.97 -8.35 -41.24
CA LEU A 192 5.57 -7.02 -41.25
C LEU A 192 7.09 -7.07 -41.40
N PHE A 193 7.78 -7.99 -40.72
CA PHE A 193 9.22 -8.15 -40.84
C PHE A 193 9.69 -8.49 -42.27
N PHE A 194 8.90 -9.28 -43.01
CA PHE A 194 9.18 -9.64 -44.40
C PHE A 194 8.74 -8.56 -45.39
N TYR A 195 7.66 -7.85 -45.11
CA TYR A 195 7.16 -6.77 -45.98
C TYR A 195 7.97 -5.47 -45.85
N MET A 196 8.57 -5.23 -44.68
CA MET A 196 9.29 -3.98 -44.42
C MET A 196 10.64 -3.91 -45.14
N ASP A 197 10.94 -2.75 -45.71
CA ASP A 197 12.15 -2.49 -46.51
C ASP A 197 13.43 -2.89 -45.75
N LYS A 198 14.29 -3.66 -46.44
CA LYS A 198 15.59 -4.12 -45.94
C LYS A 198 16.51 -2.96 -45.50
N GLN A 199 16.27 -1.74 -45.98
CA GLN A 199 17.02 -0.55 -45.57
C GLN A 199 16.67 -0.06 -44.15
N ARG A 200 15.50 -0.42 -43.59
CA ARG A 200 15.06 -0.01 -42.24
C ARG A 200 15.53 -1.00 -41.16
N LYS A 201 16.85 -1.17 -41.01
CA LYS A 201 17.42 -2.27 -40.20
C LYS A 201 17.02 -2.20 -38.73
N ALA A 202 17.01 -1.00 -38.15
CA ALA A 202 16.61 -0.81 -36.75
C ALA A 202 15.16 -1.26 -36.50
N GLU A 203 14.24 -0.90 -37.40
CA GLU A 203 12.83 -1.26 -37.30
C GLU A 203 12.62 -2.75 -37.46
N ARG A 204 13.30 -3.36 -38.44
CA ARG A 204 13.20 -4.80 -38.69
C ARG A 204 13.72 -5.59 -37.49
N GLY A 205 14.80 -5.12 -36.86
CA GLY A 205 15.32 -5.71 -35.63
C GLY A 205 14.34 -5.62 -34.47
N LEU A 206 13.68 -4.47 -34.28
CA LEU A 206 12.67 -4.30 -33.22
C LEU A 206 11.44 -5.17 -33.45
N ILE A 207 10.89 -5.20 -34.67
CA ILE A 207 9.74 -6.06 -35.00
C ILE A 207 10.11 -7.52 -34.76
N LEU A 208 11.27 -7.97 -35.26
CA LEU A 208 11.71 -9.35 -35.06
C LEU A 208 11.84 -9.70 -33.57
N GLY A 209 12.49 -8.86 -32.77
CA GLY A 209 12.63 -9.09 -31.33
C GLY A 209 11.28 -9.17 -30.62
N PHE A 210 10.35 -8.28 -30.94
CA PHE A 210 9.01 -8.30 -30.37
C PHE A 210 8.20 -9.53 -30.81
N THR A 211 8.29 -9.92 -32.08
CA THR A 211 7.65 -11.12 -32.61
C THR A 211 8.18 -12.40 -31.96
N ILE A 212 9.49 -12.51 -31.76
CA ILE A 212 10.08 -13.65 -31.04
C ILE A 212 9.56 -13.69 -29.61
N LEU A 213 9.53 -12.56 -28.91
CA LEU A 213 9.03 -12.50 -27.53
C LEU A 213 7.56 -12.93 -27.43
N LEU A 214 6.68 -12.42 -28.31
CA LEU A 214 5.28 -12.84 -28.35
C LEU A 214 5.11 -14.32 -28.73
N GLY A 215 5.92 -14.82 -29.67
CA GLY A 215 5.91 -16.22 -30.08
C GLY A 215 6.35 -17.15 -28.94
N CYS A 216 7.39 -16.80 -28.19
CA CYS A 216 7.82 -17.52 -27.00
C CYS A 216 6.74 -17.50 -25.91
N LEU A 217 6.09 -16.35 -25.68
CA LEU A 217 5.00 -16.22 -24.73
C LEU A 217 3.80 -17.09 -25.12
N LEU A 218 3.40 -17.08 -26.39
CA LEU A 218 2.34 -17.93 -26.91
C LEU A 218 2.69 -19.42 -26.79
N GLY A 219 3.92 -19.79 -27.15
CA GLY A 219 4.42 -21.16 -26.99
C GLY A 219 4.37 -21.61 -25.54
N TRP A 220 4.70 -20.72 -24.59
CA TRP A 220 4.58 -20.99 -23.17
C TRP A 220 3.12 -21.17 -22.73
N PHE A 221 2.20 -20.28 -23.12
CA PHE A 221 0.76 -20.44 -22.84
C PHE A 221 0.23 -21.79 -23.32
N ILE A 222 0.54 -22.16 -24.57
CA ILE A 222 0.12 -23.44 -25.15
C ILE A 222 0.76 -24.62 -24.38
N SER A 223 2.03 -24.52 -23.98
CA SER A 223 2.73 -25.60 -23.26
C SER A 223 2.16 -25.89 -21.87
N GLN A 224 1.66 -24.87 -21.18
CA GLN A 224 1.10 -24.99 -19.83
C GLN A 224 -0.42 -25.23 -19.85
N GLY A 225 -1.10 -25.01 -20.98
CA GLY A 225 -2.54 -25.19 -21.13
C GLY A 225 -3.32 -24.41 -20.08
N GLN A 226 -4.22 -25.09 -19.36
CA GLN A 226 -5.03 -24.46 -18.32
C GLN A 226 -4.22 -23.95 -17.11
N ALA A 227 -3.00 -24.46 -16.88
CA ALA A 227 -2.15 -23.97 -15.80
C ALA A 227 -1.62 -22.54 -16.06
N ALA A 228 -1.56 -22.11 -17.32
CA ALA A 228 -1.23 -20.72 -17.66
C ALA A 228 -2.45 -19.78 -17.58
N ARG A 229 -3.67 -20.31 -17.50
CA ARG A 229 -4.89 -19.51 -17.51
C ARG A 229 -4.96 -18.65 -16.24
N PHE A 230 -5.23 -17.36 -16.43
CA PHE A 230 -5.49 -16.45 -15.32
C PHE A 230 -6.79 -16.80 -14.59
N SER A 231 -6.80 -16.61 -13.27
CA SER A 231 -8.01 -16.75 -12.45
C SER A 231 -9.11 -15.81 -12.91
N ASP A 232 -10.37 -16.14 -12.65
CA ASP A 232 -11.53 -15.33 -13.05
C ASP A 232 -11.46 -13.90 -12.52
N SER A 233 -10.98 -13.74 -11.28
CA SER A 233 -10.70 -12.43 -10.68
C SER A 233 -9.68 -11.61 -11.47
N SER A 234 -8.61 -12.27 -11.95
CA SER A 234 -7.56 -11.64 -12.76
C SER A 234 -8.08 -11.29 -14.15
N MET A 235 -8.89 -12.18 -14.74
CA MET A 235 -9.54 -11.97 -16.03
C MET A 235 -10.49 -10.77 -16.00
N ARG A 236 -11.23 -10.59 -14.89
CA ARG A 236 -12.07 -9.40 -14.68
C ARG A 236 -11.27 -8.10 -14.75
N ILE A 237 -10.12 -8.04 -14.09
CA ILE A 237 -9.24 -6.85 -14.12
C ILE A 237 -8.67 -6.65 -15.52
N LEU A 238 -8.14 -7.72 -16.13
CA LEU A 238 -7.58 -7.67 -17.47
C LEU A 238 -8.59 -7.15 -18.50
N TRP A 239 -9.86 -7.57 -18.40
CA TRP A 239 -10.92 -7.08 -19.28
C TRP A 239 -11.14 -5.57 -19.18
N GLN A 240 -11.09 -5.01 -17.97
CA GLN A 240 -11.19 -3.55 -17.77
C GLN A 240 -9.99 -2.82 -18.37
N LEU A 241 -8.78 -3.37 -18.21
CA LEU A 241 -7.57 -2.81 -18.81
C LEU A 241 -7.60 -2.86 -20.34
N ILE A 242 -8.15 -3.92 -20.94
CA ILE A 242 -8.33 -4.04 -22.39
C ILE A 242 -9.28 -2.95 -22.89
N LYS A 243 -10.45 -2.78 -22.26
CA LYS A 243 -11.42 -1.72 -22.62
C LYS A 243 -10.79 -0.32 -22.53
N ALA A 244 -10.08 -0.06 -21.44
CA ALA A 244 -9.38 1.20 -21.21
C ALA A 244 -8.27 1.45 -22.24
N THR A 245 -7.48 0.42 -22.57
CA THR A 245 -6.44 0.49 -23.60
C THR A 245 -7.04 0.76 -24.98
N PHE A 246 -8.16 0.12 -25.31
CA PHE A 246 -8.89 0.38 -26.55
C PHE A 246 -9.33 1.84 -26.67
N ALA A 247 -9.92 2.41 -25.61
CA ALA A 247 -10.28 3.82 -25.56
C ALA A 247 -9.04 4.72 -25.77
N GLY A 248 -7.92 4.41 -25.11
CA GLY A 248 -6.64 5.10 -25.30
C GLY A 248 -6.12 5.04 -26.74
N CYS A 249 -6.23 3.90 -27.43
CA CYS A 249 -5.80 3.74 -28.81
C CYS A 249 -6.68 4.53 -29.80
N VAL A 250 -7.98 4.62 -29.57
CA VAL A 250 -8.89 5.45 -30.39
C VAL A 250 -8.56 6.93 -30.21
N LEU A 251 -8.38 7.38 -28.96
CA LEU A 251 -7.96 8.75 -28.66
C LEU A 251 -6.58 9.06 -29.28
N LEU A 252 -5.63 8.13 -29.19
CA LEU A 252 -4.32 8.27 -29.83
C LEU A 252 -4.45 8.48 -31.33
N SER A 253 -5.32 7.72 -31.99
CA SER A 253 -5.56 7.83 -33.43
C SER A 253 -6.03 9.25 -33.80
N GLY A 254 -6.99 9.81 -33.04
CA GLY A 254 -7.42 11.20 -33.22
C GLY A 254 -6.29 12.20 -32.95
N CYS A 255 -5.51 11.99 -31.88
CA CYS A 255 -4.35 12.82 -31.56
C CYS A 255 -3.27 12.79 -32.65
N ILE A 256 -3.06 11.66 -33.33
CA ILE A 256 -2.11 11.53 -34.44
C ILE A 256 -2.52 12.43 -35.60
N PHE A 257 -3.80 12.44 -35.96
CA PHE A 257 -4.32 13.36 -36.99
C PHE A 257 -4.14 14.83 -36.60
N LEU A 258 -4.48 15.19 -35.36
CA LEU A 258 -4.48 16.59 -34.91
C LEU A 258 -3.10 17.15 -34.58
N PHE A 259 -2.25 16.39 -33.89
CA PHE A 259 -1.00 16.85 -33.26
C PHE A 259 0.26 16.16 -33.81
N LYS A 260 0.11 15.18 -34.71
CA LYS A 260 1.21 14.49 -35.41
C LYS A 260 2.26 13.95 -34.42
N LYS A 261 3.50 14.44 -34.49
CA LYS A 261 4.62 14.00 -33.63
C LYS A 261 4.40 14.29 -32.14
N ARG A 262 3.46 15.18 -31.79
CA ARG A 262 3.10 15.51 -30.41
C ARG A 262 1.87 14.73 -29.91
N ALA A 263 1.31 13.81 -30.69
CA ALA A 263 0.11 13.07 -30.29
C ALA A 263 0.27 12.34 -28.96
N GLY A 264 1.36 11.60 -28.77
CA GLY A 264 1.60 10.83 -27.54
C GLY A 264 1.72 11.71 -26.30
N ILE A 265 2.40 12.86 -26.41
CA ILE A 265 2.56 13.76 -25.25
C ILE A 265 1.23 14.45 -24.90
N VAL A 266 0.41 14.82 -25.89
CA VAL A 266 -0.93 15.39 -25.64
C VAL A 266 -1.84 14.35 -24.97
N LEU A 267 -1.85 13.13 -25.48
CA LEU A 267 -2.66 12.05 -24.91
C LEU A 267 -2.24 11.71 -23.48
N LEU A 268 -0.93 11.64 -23.22
CA LEU A 268 -0.38 11.39 -21.88
C LEU A 268 -0.90 12.41 -20.87
N HIS A 269 -0.80 13.70 -21.19
CA HIS A 269 -1.27 14.75 -20.27
C HIS A 269 -2.78 14.79 -20.14
N ALA A 270 -3.54 14.43 -21.19
CA ALA A 270 -4.98 14.26 -21.08
C ALA A 270 -5.35 13.15 -20.08
N GLY A 271 -4.60 12.03 -20.09
CA GLY A 271 -4.73 10.98 -19.08
C GLY A 271 -4.38 11.44 -17.66
N VAL A 272 -3.30 12.23 -17.49
CA VAL A 272 -2.96 12.84 -16.19
C VAL A 272 -4.06 13.79 -15.72
N GLY A 273 -4.60 14.63 -16.62
CA GLY A 273 -5.71 15.54 -16.29
C GLY A 273 -6.98 14.80 -15.87
N LEU A 274 -7.30 13.68 -16.53
CA LEU A 274 -8.41 12.82 -16.15
C LEU A 274 -8.19 12.18 -14.76
N MET A 275 -6.95 11.78 -14.45
CA MET A 275 -6.59 11.25 -13.13
C MET A 275 -6.74 12.31 -12.03
N MET A 276 -6.27 13.53 -12.27
CA MET A 276 -6.44 14.65 -11.32
C MET A 276 -7.92 14.97 -11.08
N LEU A 277 -8.74 14.94 -12.13
CA LEU A 277 -10.18 15.11 -12.02
C LEU A 277 -10.82 13.97 -11.20
N SER A 278 -10.38 12.72 -11.42
CA SER A 278 -10.81 11.57 -10.63
C SER A 278 -10.56 11.78 -9.14
N GLU A 279 -9.35 12.21 -8.79
CA GLU A 279 -8.96 12.38 -7.38
C GLU A 279 -9.76 13.49 -6.71
N LEU A 280 -10.10 14.56 -7.44
CA LEU A 280 -10.99 15.61 -6.95
C LEU A 280 -12.41 15.09 -6.70
N ILE A 281 -12.95 14.30 -7.63
CA ILE A 281 -14.29 13.70 -7.49
C ILE A 281 -14.31 12.74 -6.30
N VAL A 282 -13.39 11.78 -6.25
CA VAL A 282 -13.31 10.79 -5.17
C VAL A 282 -13.04 11.46 -3.82
N GLY A 283 -12.10 12.40 -3.77
CA GLY A 283 -11.75 13.10 -2.53
C GLY A 283 -12.85 13.99 -1.95
N THR A 284 -13.89 14.33 -2.73
CA THR A 284 -15.03 15.16 -2.27
C THR A 284 -16.34 14.39 -2.14
N MET A 285 -16.49 13.27 -2.86
CA MET A 285 -17.75 12.51 -2.93
C MET A 285 -17.68 11.13 -2.27
N ALA A 286 -16.48 10.56 -2.07
CA ALA A 286 -16.36 9.24 -1.47
C ALA A 286 -16.69 9.30 0.03
N VAL A 287 -17.50 8.35 0.47
CA VAL A 287 -17.80 8.09 1.87
C VAL A 287 -17.25 6.71 2.19
N GLU A 288 -16.40 6.63 3.21
CA GLU A 288 -15.81 5.38 3.69
C GLU A 288 -16.45 5.00 5.01
N THR A 289 -17.02 3.81 5.10
CA THR A 289 -17.71 3.29 6.28
C THR A 289 -17.30 1.85 6.54
N GLN A 290 -17.76 1.29 7.65
CA GLN A 290 -17.55 -0.11 8.01
C GLN A 290 -18.88 -0.77 8.35
N MET A 291 -19.02 -2.04 8.00
CA MET A 291 -20.06 -2.93 8.51
C MET A 291 -19.38 -4.00 9.36
N THR A 292 -19.75 -4.07 10.63
CA THR A 292 -19.34 -5.15 11.53
C THR A 292 -20.55 -6.05 11.74
N ILE A 293 -20.38 -7.34 11.46
CA ILE A 293 -21.48 -8.30 11.46
C ILE A 293 -20.99 -9.55 12.17
N SER A 294 -21.71 -10.00 13.19
CA SER A 294 -21.44 -11.27 13.84
C SER A 294 -22.03 -12.41 13.02
N GLU A 295 -21.44 -13.60 13.12
CA GLU A 295 -21.92 -14.78 12.40
C GLU A 295 -23.39 -15.08 12.77
N GLY A 296 -24.22 -15.29 11.74
CA GLY A 296 -25.66 -15.46 11.86
C GLY A 296 -26.48 -14.16 12.02
N GLU A 297 -25.85 -13.01 12.22
CA GLU A 297 -26.55 -11.73 12.33
C GLU A 297 -26.75 -11.05 10.97
N THR A 298 -27.75 -10.17 10.93
CA THR A 298 -28.08 -9.36 9.76
C THR A 298 -27.99 -7.88 10.12
N THR A 299 -27.33 -7.10 9.28
CA THR A 299 -27.32 -5.64 9.39
C THR A 299 -27.79 -5.00 8.08
N ASN A 300 -28.33 -3.78 8.19
CA ASN A 300 -28.67 -2.93 7.05
C ASN A 300 -28.01 -1.56 7.13
N PHE A 301 -26.98 -1.38 7.97
CA PHE A 301 -26.29 -0.10 8.09
C PHE A 301 -24.78 -0.28 8.08
N ALA A 302 -24.08 0.74 7.59
CA ALA A 302 -22.64 0.89 7.78
C ALA A 302 -22.39 2.10 8.69
N HIS A 303 -21.31 2.11 9.46
CA HIS A 303 -20.97 3.20 10.35
C HIS A 303 -19.66 3.90 9.93
N ASP A 304 -19.58 5.21 10.14
CA ASP A 304 -18.34 5.97 9.97
C ASP A 304 -17.61 6.07 11.33
N ILE A 305 -16.47 5.39 11.44
CA ILE A 305 -15.68 5.35 12.68
C ILE A 305 -15.01 6.68 13.05
N ARG A 306 -15.08 7.69 12.17
CA ARG A 306 -14.47 9.02 12.37
C ARG A 306 -15.46 10.03 12.94
N GLU A 307 -16.74 9.74 12.87
CA GLU A 307 -17.82 10.62 13.32
C GLU A 307 -18.70 9.93 14.35
N ILE A 308 -19.11 10.70 15.35
CA ILE A 308 -20.05 10.23 16.38
C ILE A 308 -21.36 10.98 16.30
N GLU A 309 -22.40 10.36 16.85
CA GLU A 309 -23.71 10.94 16.99
C GLU A 309 -24.32 10.52 18.32
N LEU A 310 -25.12 11.41 18.90
CA LEU A 310 -26.00 11.06 20.01
C LEU A 310 -27.33 10.59 19.42
N ALA A 311 -27.63 9.30 19.58
CA ALA A 311 -28.87 8.70 19.14
C ALA A 311 -29.84 8.54 20.31
N ILE A 312 -31.08 8.97 20.10
CA ILE A 312 -32.20 8.83 21.03
C ILE A 312 -33.20 7.91 20.34
N ILE A 313 -33.37 6.71 20.88
CA ILE A 313 -34.16 5.64 20.28
C ILE A 313 -35.43 5.43 21.10
N ASP A 314 -36.57 5.45 20.41
CA ASP A 314 -37.88 5.05 20.93
C ASP A 314 -38.21 3.67 20.37
N GLU A 315 -38.24 2.68 21.24
CA GLU A 315 -38.47 1.26 20.93
C GLU A 315 -39.92 0.85 21.24
N THR A 316 -40.84 1.81 21.41
CA THR A 316 -42.23 1.50 21.82
C THR A 316 -43.06 0.87 20.71
N ASP A 317 -42.72 1.08 19.43
CA ASP A 317 -43.37 0.40 18.31
C ASP A 317 -42.70 -0.97 18.07
N PRO A 318 -43.46 -2.09 18.11
CA PRO A 318 -42.89 -3.43 17.95
C PRO A 318 -42.38 -3.74 16.54
N LYS A 319 -42.62 -2.87 15.54
CA LYS A 319 -42.20 -3.07 14.15
C LYS A 319 -41.03 -2.19 13.73
N GLU A 320 -40.90 -1.00 14.30
CA GLU A 320 -39.89 -0.03 13.89
C GLU A 320 -39.41 0.83 15.05
N ASP A 321 -38.09 1.05 15.13
CA ASP A 321 -37.53 1.97 16.09
C ASP A 321 -37.55 3.39 15.53
N LYS A 322 -38.06 4.35 16.32
CA LYS A 322 -37.98 5.76 15.95
C LYS A 322 -36.70 6.36 16.51
N VAL A 323 -35.75 6.66 15.62
CA VAL A 323 -34.43 7.18 15.99
C VAL A 323 -34.34 8.69 15.72
N THR A 324 -34.03 9.47 16.75
CA THR A 324 -33.69 10.89 16.64
C THR A 324 -32.19 11.09 16.85
N ILE A 325 -31.51 11.71 15.89
CA ILE A 325 -30.05 11.86 15.89
C ILE A 325 -29.64 13.31 16.14
N ILE A 326 -28.66 13.48 17.03
CA ILE A 326 -27.94 14.73 17.25
C ILE A 326 -26.49 14.54 16.76
N PRO A 327 -26.12 15.10 15.60
CA PRO A 327 -24.76 15.04 15.08
C PRO A 327 -23.74 15.68 16.04
N LYS A 328 -22.49 15.17 16.04
CA LYS A 328 -21.36 15.74 16.80
C LYS A 328 -21.22 17.25 16.65
N SER A 329 -21.38 17.79 15.44
CA SER A 329 -21.26 19.24 15.19
C SER A 329 -22.29 20.06 15.95
N ILE A 330 -23.52 19.56 16.10
CA ILE A 330 -24.59 20.22 16.87
C ILE A 330 -24.35 19.99 18.37
N LEU A 331 -24.03 18.75 18.75
CA LEU A 331 -23.74 18.37 20.13
C LEU A 331 -22.63 19.24 20.74
N LEU A 332 -21.56 19.49 19.98
CA LEU A 332 -20.39 20.26 20.43
C LEU A 332 -20.47 21.76 20.13
N ALA A 333 -21.42 22.25 19.33
CA ALA A 333 -21.55 23.69 19.02
C ALA A 333 -22.15 24.48 20.19
N ARG A 334 -22.96 23.84 21.04
CA ARG A 334 -23.60 24.45 22.20
C ARG A 334 -23.04 23.90 23.50
N LYS A 335 -21.72 24.03 23.70
CA LYS A 335 -21.02 23.60 24.92
C LYS A 335 -21.51 24.30 26.19
N GLU A 336 -22.19 25.43 26.05
CA GLU A 336 -22.70 26.23 27.16
C GLU A 336 -24.19 26.52 26.91
N GLY A 337 -25.06 25.83 27.64
CA GLY A 337 -26.50 26.09 27.66
C GLY A 337 -27.39 24.91 27.29
N VAL A 338 -28.65 25.03 27.69
CA VAL A 338 -29.70 24.05 27.39
C VAL A 338 -30.06 24.11 25.90
N VAL A 339 -30.06 22.95 25.25
CA VAL A 339 -30.49 22.78 23.87
C VAL A 339 -31.92 22.27 23.85
N SER A 340 -32.81 23.09 23.30
CA SER A 340 -34.20 22.75 23.05
C SER A 340 -34.47 22.71 21.55
N ASP A 341 -35.04 21.61 21.06
CA ASP A 341 -35.49 21.44 19.67
C ASP A 341 -36.85 20.72 19.67
N PRO A 342 -37.87 21.18 18.91
CA PRO A 342 -39.19 20.55 18.86
C PRO A 342 -39.20 19.06 18.49
N LYS A 343 -38.18 18.57 17.77
CA LYS A 343 -38.07 17.16 17.36
C LYS A 343 -37.52 16.25 18.46
N LEU A 344 -36.92 16.81 19.51
CA LEU A 344 -36.41 16.04 20.64
C LEU A 344 -37.52 15.76 21.66
N PRO A 345 -37.53 14.58 22.29
CA PRO A 345 -38.49 14.28 23.35
C PRO A 345 -38.22 15.08 24.63
N PHE A 346 -36.98 15.53 24.85
CA PHE A 346 -36.54 16.28 26.01
C PHE A 346 -35.55 17.39 25.61
N ASP A 347 -35.28 18.31 26.53
CA ASP A 347 -34.17 19.25 26.41
C ASP A 347 -32.90 18.63 26.99
N TYR A 348 -31.73 18.99 26.47
CA TYR A 348 -30.46 18.45 26.98
C TYR A 348 -29.40 19.52 27.17
N GLU A 349 -28.48 19.26 28.08
CA GLU A 349 -27.29 20.06 28.32
C GLU A 349 -26.06 19.15 28.29
N LEU A 350 -25.06 19.51 27.46
CA LEU A 350 -23.78 18.82 27.41
C LEU A 350 -22.92 19.26 28.60
N VAL A 351 -22.84 18.44 29.64
CA VAL A 351 -22.11 18.75 30.87
C VAL A 351 -20.60 18.61 30.65
N LYS A 352 -20.18 17.53 30.00
CA LYS A 352 -18.76 17.25 29.76
C LYS A 352 -18.59 16.34 28.54
N TYR A 353 -17.53 16.57 27.77
CA TYR A 353 -17.18 15.73 26.63
C TYR A 353 -15.69 15.44 26.63
N TYR A 354 -15.34 14.16 26.47
CA TYR A 354 -13.97 13.70 26.26
C TYR A 354 -13.85 13.15 24.84
N PRO A 355 -12.96 13.70 24.00
CA PRO A 355 -12.71 13.17 22.65
C PRO A 355 -12.22 11.72 22.67
N ASN A 356 -11.43 11.37 23.69
CA ASN A 356 -10.98 10.01 23.96
C ASN A 356 -11.01 9.79 25.47
N ALA A 357 -11.54 8.66 25.92
CA ALA A 357 -11.68 8.32 27.33
C ALA A 357 -11.51 6.81 27.58
N SER A 358 -11.12 6.48 28.80
CA SER A 358 -11.18 5.12 29.33
C SER A 358 -12.22 5.04 30.43
N LEU A 359 -13.10 4.04 30.34
CA LEU A 359 -14.09 3.76 31.36
C LEU A 359 -13.50 2.94 32.50
N ARG A 360 -13.71 3.41 33.73
CA ARG A 360 -13.36 2.67 34.95
C ARG A 360 -14.51 2.67 35.93
N LYS A 361 -14.63 1.59 36.71
CA LYS A 361 -15.57 1.55 37.83
C LYS A 361 -15.15 2.56 38.88
N VAL A 362 -16.09 3.34 39.38
CA VAL A 362 -15.87 4.35 40.44
C VAL A 362 -15.31 3.69 41.71
N SER A 363 -15.70 2.45 41.99
CA SER A 363 -15.18 1.65 43.11
C SER A 363 -13.70 1.27 42.96
N SER A 364 -13.14 1.29 41.75
CA SER A 364 -11.75 0.93 41.46
C SER A 364 -10.76 2.10 41.56
N LEU A 365 -11.24 3.33 41.75
CA LEU A 365 -10.40 4.53 41.86
C LEU A 365 -9.78 4.65 43.25
N THR A 366 -8.53 5.08 43.29
CA THR A 366 -7.83 5.48 44.52
C THR A 366 -8.46 6.75 45.13
N PRO A 367 -8.26 7.03 46.43
CA PRO A 367 -8.75 8.26 47.06
C PRO A 367 -8.25 9.54 46.37
N GLU A 368 -7.00 9.54 45.90
CA GLU A 368 -6.41 10.66 45.15
C GLU A 368 -7.11 10.86 43.81
N GLU A 369 -7.28 9.78 43.02
CA GLU A 369 -7.95 9.84 41.71
C GLU A 369 -9.41 10.34 41.83
N LYS A 370 -10.13 9.95 42.89
CA LYS A 370 -11.50 10.43 43.16
C LYS A 370 -11.54 11.92 43.48
N LYS A 371 -10.48 12.47 44.08
CA LYS A 371 -10.39 13.91 44.37
C LYS A 371 -10.05 14.72 43.13
N GLU A 372 -9.27 14.15 42.21
CA GLU A 372 -8.91 14.79 40.94
C GLU A 372 -10.01 14.68 39.87
N ASN A 373 -10.81 13.61 39.90
CA ASN A 373 -11.83 13.31 38.89
C ASN A 373 -13.22 13.20 39.52
N GLU A 374 -13.92 14.33 39.59
CA GLU A 374 -15.32 14.37 40.00
C GLU A 374 -16.21 13.69 38.93
N ASN A 375 -17.13 12.82 39.37
CA ASN A 375 -18.07 12.13 38.48
C ASN A 375 -19.36 12.95 38.34
N PRO A 376 -19.66 13.54 37.16
CA PRO A 376 -20.86 14.35 36.99
C PRO A 376 -22.17 13.55 36.92
N ALA A 377 -22.10 12.23 36.71
CA ALA A 377 -23.29 11.41 36.50
C ALA A 377 -24.12 11.24 37.78
N THR A 378 -25.43 11.38 37.64
CA THR A 378 -26.40 11.23 38.73
C THR A 378 -27.47 10.17 38.44
N ALA A 379 -27.43 9.56 37.25
CA ALA A 379 -28.36 8.54 36.80
C ALA A 379 -27.68 7.53 35.88
N GLY A 380 -28.36 6.41 35.64
CA GLY A 380 -27.91 5.35 34.74
C GLY A 380 -26.61 4.69 35.19
N ILE A 381 -25.88 4.12 34.23
CA ILE A 381 -24.63 3.38 34.48
C ILE A 381 -23.50 4.28 34.98
N GLY A 382 -23.61 5.59 34.73
CA GLY A 382 -22.63 6.58 35.14
C GLY A 382 -22.50 6.72 36.67
N MET A 383 -23.42 6.17 37.46
CA MET A 383 -23.25 6.11 38.92
C MET A 383 -22.15 5.13 39.34
N ASP A 384 -21.96 4.05 38.57
CA ASP A 384 -20.97 3.00 38.83
C ASP A 384 -19.69 3.17 38.02
N TRP A 385 -19.74 3.94 36.92
CA TRP A 385 -18.66 4.13 35.97
C TRP A 385 -18.31 5.60 35.77
N ILE A 386 -17.02 5.90 35.59
CA ILE A 386 -16.50 7.22 35.27
C ILE A 386 -15.70 7.16 33.97
N ALA A 387 -15.79 8.21 33.16
CA ALA A 387 -14.91 8.42 32.01
C ALA A 387 -13.68 9.23 32.44
N LEU A 388 -12.49 8.66 32.24
CA LEU A 388 -11.22 9.35 32.47
C LEU A 388 -10.62 9.77 31.12
N PRO A 389 -10.15 11.02 30.97
CA PRO A 389 -9.60 11.50 29.71
C PRO A 389 -8.35 10.73 29.31
N MET A 390 -8.28 10.35 28.03
CA MET A 390 -7.11 9.72 27.41
C MET A 390 -6.55 10.64 26.33
N ARG A 391 -5.27 10.47 25.99
CA ARG A 391 -4.68 11.15 24.82
C ARG A 391 -5.35 10.61 23.56
N SER A 392 -5.80 11.50 22.68
CA SER A 392 -6.28 11.11 21.35
C SER A 392 -5.21 10.38 20.54
N ALA A 393 -5.65 9.49 19.66
CA ALA A 393 -4.81 8.81 18.70
C ALA A 393 -4.10 9.82 17.78
N THR A 394 -2.89 9.45 17.38
CA THR A 394 -2.03 10.21 16.48
C THR A 394 -1.66 9.36 15.29
N GLY A 395 -1.35 9.97 14.14
CA GLY A 395 -1.01 9.25 12.92
C GLY A 395 0.25 8.38 13.03
N THR A 396 1.07 8.57 14.07
CA THR A 396 2.22 7.72 14.38
C THR A 396 1.93 6.54 15.32
N ASP A 397 0.71 6.42 15.84
CA ASP A 397 0.36 5.31 16.73
C ASP A 397 0.26 3.98 15.97
N MET A 398 1.01 2.99 16.44
CA MET A 398 1.05 1.66 15.84
C MET A 398 -0.26 0.92 16.13
N GLY A 399 -1.12 0.78 15.12
CA GLY A 399 -2.35 -0.01 15.20
C GLY A 399 -3.63 0.72 14.77
N GLY A 400 -3.57 2.01 14.42
CA GLY A 400 -4.73 2.75 13.94
C GLY A 400 -5.87 2.81 14.96
N GLY A 401 -5.52 3.01 16.24
CA GLY A 401 -6.49 3.07 17.34
C GLY A 401 -7.56 4.13 17.07
N VAL A 402 -8.82 3.76 17.28
CA VAL A 402 -9.95 4.68 17.17
C VAL A 402 -10.19 5.30 18.55
N ASP A 403 -10.31 6.63 18.60
CA ASP A 403 -10.66 7.34 19.83
C ASP A 403 -12.02 6.83 20.34
N THR A 404 -12.12 6.58 21.65
CA THR A 404 -13.34 6.15 22.35
C THR A 404 -13.91 7.34 23.12
N PRO A 405 -14.77 8.17 22.50
CA PRO A 405 -15.30 9.35 23.15
C PRO A 405 -16.35 9.01 24.20
N ALA A 406 -16.42 9.87 25.21
CA ALA A 406 -17.44 9.83 26.26
C ALA A 406 -18.08 11.21 26.44
N ALA A 407 -19.37 11.24 26.74
CA ALA A 407 -20.16 12.44 26.98
C ALA A 407 -21.03 12.28 28.23
N TYR A 408 -21.11 13.34 29.02
CA TYR A 408 -22.07 13.48 30.11
C TYR A 408 -23.20 14.39 29.65
N ILE A 409 -24.39 13.82 29.53
CA ILE A 409 -25.58 14.53 29.05
C ILE A 409 -26.58 14.65 30.20
N LYS A 410 -26.91 15.89 30.54
CA LYS A 410 -28.02 16.17 31.46
C LYS A 410 -29.30 16.21 30.65
N VAL A 411 -30.27 15.41 31.06
CA VAL A 411 -31.60 15.36 30.45
C VAL A 411 -32.55 16.23 31.26
N ILE A 412 -33.36 17.04 30.57
CA ILE A 412 -34.28 18.02 31.16
C ILE A 412 -35.66 17.81 30.53
N ASP A 413 -36.65 17.60 31.38
CA ASP A 413 -38.03 17.44 30.94
C ASP A 413 -38.59 18.79 30.44
N LYS A 414 -39.20 18.79 29.26
CA LYS A 414 -39.68 20.02 28.62
C LYS A 414 -40.89 20.64 29.29
N LYS A 415 -41.73 19.84 29.93
CA LYS A 415 -43.00 20.31 30.51
C LYS A 415 -42.79 20.87 31.91
N THR A 416 -41.96 20.19 32.69
CA THR A 416 -41.68 20.52 34.09
C THR A 416 -40.43 21.38 34.25
N SER A 417 -39.54 21.42 33.24
CA SER A 417 -38.20 22.01 33.32
C SER A 417 -37.32 21.39 34.42
N GLU A 418 -37.68 20.21 34.92
CA GLU A 418 -36.91 19.48 35.93
C GLU A 418 -35.82 18.62 35.27
N SER A 419 -34.72 18.40 36.00
CA SER A 419 -33.65 17.52 35.52
C SER A 419 -34.00 16.06 35.79
N LEU A 420 -33.94 15.23 34.75
CA LEU A 420 -34.14 13.78 34.80
C LEU A 420 -32.84 13.01 35.08
N GLY A 421 -31.76 13.71 35.43
CA GLY A 421 -30.45 13.17 35.74
C GLY A 421 -29.37 13.47 34.68
N VAL A 422 -28.12 13.21 35.07
CA VAL A 422 -26.94 13.29 34.21
C VAL A 422 -26.47 11.88 33.88
N TYR A 423 -26.46 11.55 32.60
CA TYR A 423 -26.14 10.22 32.08
C TYR A 423 -24.75 10.21 31.45
N LEU A 424 -23.98 9.16 31.73
CA LEU A 424 -22.72 8.88 31.05
C LEU A 424 -23.02 8.07 29.79
N LEU A 425 -22.62 8.60 28.64
CA LEU A 425 -22.67 7.94 27.34
C LEU A 425 -21.25 7.74 26.83
N ASP A 426 -20.95 6.53 26.37
CA ASP A 426 -19.63 6.15 25.91
C ASP A 426 -19.73 5.26 24.67
N LEU A 427 -18.77 5.42 23.75
CA LEU A 427 -18.75 4.69 22.49
C LEU A 427 -18.57 3.17 22.69
N GLU A 428 -17.70 2.74 23.60
CA GLU A 428 -17.42 1.32 23.84
C GLU A 428 -18.66 0.60 24.37
N MET A 429 -19.39 1.23 25.28
CA MET A 429 -20.70 0.76 25.74
C MET A 429 -21.70 0.67 24.58
N ALA A 430 -21.75 1.69 23.71
CA ALA A 430 -22.65 1.68 22.56
C ALA A 430 -22.32 0.59 21.53
N LEU A 431 -21.04 0.22 21.36
CA LEU A 431 -20.61 -0.88 20.51
C LEU A 431 -21.00 -2.26 21.07
N GLN A 432 -21.21 -2.36 22.39
CA GLN A 432 -21.75 -3.54 23.07
C GLN A 432 -23.28 -3.51 23.19
N GLU A 433 -23.95 -2.59 22.49
CA GLU A 433 -25.40 -2.38 22.53
C GLU A 433 -25.94 -2.04 23.94
N ILE A 434 -25.11 -1.41 24.77
CA ILE A 434 -25.48 -0.94 26.11
C ILE A 434 -25.93 0.53 26.03
N GLY A 435 -27.24 0.74 25.92
CA GLY A 435 -27.87 2.07 25.95
C GLY A 435 -28.13 2.60 27.37
N GLN A 436 -28.28 3.93 27.50
CA GLN A 436 -28.77 4.53 28.74
C GLN A 436 -30.29 4.71 28.69
N PRO A 437 -31.06 4.02 29.56
CA PRO A 437 -32.50 4.18 29.60
C PRO A 437 -32.86 5.52 30.25
N VAL A 438 -33.74 6.28 29.61
CA VAL A 438 -34.35 7.49 30.18
C VAL A 438 -35.86 7.45 29.95
N VAL A 439 -36.65 7.80 30.95
CA VAL A 439 -38.11 7.85 30.83
C VAL A 439 -38.53 9.31 30.81
N VAL A 440 -39.20 9.73 29.73
CA VAL A 440 -39.72 11.09 29.56
C VAL A 440 -41.20 11.00 29.27
N ASP A 441 -42.02 11.69 30.07
CA ASP A 441 -43.48 11.66 29.93
C ASP A 441 -44.10 10.24 29.94
N GLY A 442 -43.44 9.27 30.60
CA GLY A 442 -43.87 7.86 30.64
C GLY A 442 -43.42 7.02 29.44
N THR A 443 -42.78 7.62 28.44
CA THR A 443 -42.18 6.91 27.30
C THR A 443 -40.71 6.57 27.60
N PRO A 444 -40.29 5.30 27.49
CA PRO A 444 -38.90 4.92 27.63
C PRO A 444 -38.11 5.21 26.35
N TYR A 445 -36.95 5.81 26.49
CA TYR A 445 -35.98 6.06 25.42
C TYR A 445 -34.63 5.44 25.76
N GLN A 446 -33.88 5.01 24.75
CA GLN A 446 -32.48 4.60 24.87
C GLN A 446 -31.56 5.66 24.29
N LEU A 447 -30.54 6.05 25.06
CA LEU A 447 -29.53 7.01 24.63
C LEU A 447 -28.22 6.28 24.30
N TYR A 448 -27.65 6.59 23.14
CA TYR A 448 -26.37 6.07 22.68
C TYR A 448 -25.46 7.19 22.20
N LEU A 449 -24.20 7.20 22.63
CA LEU A 449 -23.14 7.90 21.92
C LEU A 449 -22.45 6.88 21.02
N ARG A 450 -22.79 6.88 19.73
CA ARG A 450 -22.36 5.84 18.79
C ARG A 450 -21.71 6.44 17.55
N PHE A 451 -21.05 5.61 16.75
CA PHE A 451 -20.61 6.02 15.41
C PHE A 451 -21.81 6.41 14.55
N LYS A 452 -21.60 7.40 13.68
CA LYS A 452 -22.59 7.83 12.71
C LYS A 452 -23.00 6.67 11.80
N ARG A 453 -24.29 6.32 11.78
CA ARG A 453 -24.82 5.21 10.95
C ARG A 453 -25.37 5.73 9.61
N TYR A 454 -25.13 4.95 8.57
CA TYR A 454 -25.66 5.10 7.21
C TYR A 454 -26.50 3.86 6.89
N TYR A 455 -27.81 3.98 7.08
CA TYR A 455 -28.77 2.93 6.75
C TYR A 455 -28.86 2.71 5.24
N LYS A 456 -29.04 1.46 4.84
CA LYS A 456 -29.04 0.97 3.47
C LYS A 456 -30.41 0.38 3.12
N PRO A 457 -30.84 0.46 1.84
CA PRO A 457 -32.09 -0.15 1.37
C PRO A 457 -31.98 -1.68 1.20
N TYR A 458 -30.82 -2.27 1.53
CA TYR A 458 -30.54 -3.69 1.46
C TYR A 458 -29.98 -4.17 2.80
N SER A 459 -30.02 -5.47 3.02
CA SER A 459 -29.48 -6.13 4.21
C SER A 459 -28.38 -7.12 3.84
N VAL A 460 -27.44 -7.29 4.76
CA VAL A 460 -26.31 -8.21 4.65
C VAL A 460 -26.30 -9.09 5.90
N THR A 461 -26.42 -10.40 5.68
CA THR A 461 -26.28 -11.42 6.72
C THR A 461 -24.90 -12.06 6.60
N LEU A 462 -24.19 -12.25 7.71
CA LEU A 462 -22.96 -13.03 7.71
C LEU A 462 -23.31 -14.52 7.93
N ASN A 463 -23.08 -15.36 6.92
CA ASN A 463 -23.29 -16.80 7.06
C ASN A 463 -22.09 -17.50 7.71
N ASP A 464 -20.87 -17.12 7.30
CA ASP A 464 -19.60 -17.68 7.78
C ASP A 464 -18.48 -16.67 7.56
N VAL A 465 -17.52 -16.59 8.48
CA VAL A 465 -16.27 -15.84 8.29
C VAL A 465 -15.09 -16.76 8.56
N ARG A 466 -14.15 -16.80 7.60
CA ARG A 466 -12.95 -17.63 7.73
C ARG A 466 -11.70 -16.78 7.78
N LYS A 467 -10.84 -17.13 8.72
CA LYS A 467 -9.47 -16.64 8.85
C LYS A 467 -8.52 -17.80 8.57
N ASP A 468 -7.87 -17.77 7.41
CA ASP A 468 -6.82 -18.73 7.08
C ASP A 468 -5.48 -18.16 7.55
N ASP A 469 -4.81 -18.86 8.44
CA ASP A 469 -3.44 -18.51 8.85
C ASP A 469 -2.42 -19.22 7.96
N TYR A 470 -1.26 -18.60 7.78
CA TYR A 470 -0.16 -19.29 7.16
C TYR A 470 0.26 -20.49 8.02
N ALA A 471 0.45 -21.63 7.37
CA ALA A 471 0.80 -22.90 8.02
C ALA A 471 1.86 -22.74 9.12
N GLY A 472 1.57 -23.28 10.30
CA GLY A 472 2.48 -23.30 11.43
C GLY A 472 2.76 -21.94 12.08
N THR A 473 1.93 -20.92 11.80
CA THR A 473 2.00 -19.58 12.39
C THR A 473 0.61 -19.05 12.73
N ASN A 474 0.51 -18.04 13.59
CA ASN A 474 -0.73 -17.25 13.80
C ASN A 474 -0.82 -16.03 12.86
N THR A 475 -0.01 -16.01 11.79
CA THR A 475 0.02 -14.90 10.84
C THR A 475 -1.06 -15.12 9.80
N VAL A 476 -1.96 -14.16 9.65
CA VAL A 476 -3.08 -14.29 8.71
C VAL A 476 -2.58 -14.32 7.28
N MET A 477 -3.03 -15.32 6.52
CA MET A 477 -2.86 -15.43 5.08
C MET A 477 -4.05 -14.82 4.33
N SER A 478 -5.28 -15.14 4.73
CA SER A 478 -6.49 -14.60 4.13
C SER A 478 -7.64 -14.48 5.10
N TYR A 479 -8.46 -13.46 4.87
CA TYR A 479 -9.80 -13.37 5.42
C TYR A 479 -10.83 -13.54 4.30
N SER A 480 -11.92 -14.24 4.59
CA SER A 480 -13.09 -14.30 3.71
C SER A 480 -14.38 -14.33 4.51
N SER A 481 -15.44 -13.77 3.94
CA SER A 481 -16.80 -13.82 4.49
C SER A 481 -17.75 -14.33 3.43
N ASP A 482 -18.52 -15.34 3.77
CA ASP A 482 -19.68 -15.77 3.01
C ASP A 482 -20.89 -14.99 3.56
N ILE A 483 -21.41 -14.10 2.73
CA ILE A 483 -22.51 -13.21 3.10
C ILE A 483 -23.75 -13.51 2.25
N LYS A 484 -24.93 -13.31 2.84
CA LYS A 484 -26.19 -13.25 2.11
C LYS A 484 -26.61 -11.80 1.95
N LEU A 485 -26.75 -11.34 0.70
CA LEU A 485 -27.23 -9.99 0.39
C LEU A 485 -28.68 -10.05 -0.08
N VAL A 486 -29.56 -9.32 0.61
CA VAL A 486 -30.98 -9.24 0.29
C VAL A 486 -31.39 -7.77 0.05
N ASP A 487 -31.87 -7.49 -1.15
CA ASP A 487 -32.42 -6.19 -1.57
C ASP A 487 -33.81 -6.43 -2.20
N PRO A 488 -34.90 -6.16 -1.45
CA PRO A 488 -36.26 -6.35 -1.94
C PRO A 488 -36.63 -5.42 -3.11
N GLU A 489 -36.11 -4.19 -3.15
CA GLU A 489 -36.43 -3.20 -4.19
C GLU A 489 -35.89 -3.66 -5.55
N ASN A 490 -34.66 -4.20 -5.55
CA ASN A 490 -33.98 -4.67 -6.75
C ASN A 490 -34.15 -6.17 -7.03
N LYS A 491 -34.96 -6.88 -6.22
CA LYS A 491 -35.21 -8.33 -6.30
C LYS A 491 -33.91 -9.15 -6.26
N VAL A 492 -33.04 -8.80 -5.33
CA VAL A 492 -31.77 -9.50 -5.10
C VAL A 492 -31.86 -10.33 -3.84
N ASP A 493 -31.55 -11.62 -3.96
CA ASP A 493 -31.31 -12.53 -2.84
C ASP A 493 -30.18 -13.47 -3.29
N ARG A 494 -28.96 -13.27 -2.76
CA ARG A 494 -27.77 -14.00 -3.21
C ARG A 494 -26.77 -14.26 -2.09
N ASP A 495 -26.20 -15.45 -2.10
CA ASP A 495 -24.99 -15.80 -1.35
C ASP A 495 -23.74 -15.40 -2.13
N ILE A 496 -22.82 -14.73 -1.45
CA ILE A 496 -21.66 -14.09 -2.05
C ILE A 496 -20.46 -14.27 -1.13
N LYS A 497 -19.36 -14.73 -1.69
CA LYS A 497 -18.07 -14.73 -1.00
C LYS A 497 -17.35 -13.40 -1.23
N VAL A 498 -16.99 -12.72 -0.16
CA VAL A 498 -16.11 -11.54 -0.16
C VAL A 498 -14.79 -11.94 0.47
N TRP A 499 -13.67 -11.66 -0.18
CA TRP A 499 -12.35 -12.00 0.37
C TRP A 499 -11.29 -10.99 -0.04
N MET A 500 -10.10 -11.13 0.54
CA MET A 500 -9.00 -10.19 0.27
C MET A 500 -8.73 -10.02 -1.23
N ASN A 501 -8.63 -8.77 -1.67
CA ASN A 501 -8.47 -8.35 -3.07
C ASN A 501 -9.62 -8.73 -4.02
N ASN A 502 -10.72 -9.26 -3.50
CA ASN A 502 -11.91 -9.64 -4.26
C ASN A 502 -13.16 -9.06 -3.59
N PRO A 503 -13.35 -7.73 -3.70
CA PRO A 503 -14.47 -7.07 -3.09
C PRO A 503 -15.78 -7.35 -3.82
N LEU A 504 -16.88 -7.29 -3.08
CA LEU A 504 -18.22 -7.18 -3.65
C LEU A 504 -18.46 -5.73 -4.05
N ARG A 505 -19.09 -5.50 -5.20
CA ARG A 505 -19.56 -4.19 -5.63
C ARG A 505 -21.05 -4.26 -5.91
N TYR A 506 -21.80 -3.44 -5.19
CA TYR A 506 -23.27 -3.43 -5.20
C TYR A 506 -23.78 -2.03 -4.86
N SER A 507 -24.84 -1.55 -5.52
CA SER A 507 -25.49 -0.26 -5.26
C SER A 507 -24.55 0.96 -5.26
N GLY A 508 -23.51 0.93 -6.09
CA GLY A 508 -22.49 2.01 -6.17
C GLY A 508 -21.44 2.00 -5.03
N GLU A 509 -21.46 0.97 -4.19
CA GLU A 509 -20.56 0.77 -3.07
C GLU A 509 -19.64 -0.43 -3.31
N THR A 510 -18.49 -0.44 -2.63
CA THR A 510 -17.53 -1.54 -2.67
C THR A 510 -17.26 -2.04 -1.27
N PHE A 511 -17.49 -3.33 -1.06
CA PHE A 511 -17.31 -4.05 0.21
C PHE A 511 -15.99 -4.79 0.16
N TYR A 512 -15.02 -4.33 0.93
CA TYR A 512 -13.73 -4.98 1.09
C TYR A 512 -13.71 -5.76 2.39
N GLN A 513 -13.17 -6.98 2.36
CA GLN A 513 -12.83 -7.68 3.57
C GLN A 513 -11.70 -6.92 4.30
N SER A 514 -11.99 -6.34 5.46
CA SER A 514 -11.04 -5.51 6.21
C SER A 514 -10.63 -6.09 7.57
N GLY A 515 -11.42 -6.97 8.17
CA GLY A 515 -11.09 -7.53 9.47
C GLY A 515 -11.86 -8.81 9.82
N TYR A 516 -11.35 -9.50 10.84
CA TYR A 516 -11.97 -10.63 11.52
C TYR A 516 -11.75 -10.42 13.02
N HIS A 517 -12.77 -10.67 13.82
CA HIS A 517 -12.70 -10.63 15.26
C HIS A 517 -13.48 -11.81 15.83
N ALA A 518 -13.00 -12.41 16.91
CA ALA A 518 -13.75 -13.40 17.65
C ALA A 518 -13.98 -12.85 19.05
N ASP A 519 -15.23 -12.84 19.51
CA ASP A 519 -15.57 -12.43 20.86
C ASP A 519 -14.87 -13.36 21.87
N PRO A 520 -14.05 -12.83 22.80
CA PRO A 520 -13.28 -13.65 23.74
C PRO A 520 -14.15 -14.39 24.77
N THR A 521 -15.39 -13.96 24.98
CA THR A 521 -16.33 -14.56 25.95
C THR A 521 -17.25 -15.57 25.26
N THR A 522 -17.86 -15.19 24.14
CA THR A 522 -18.84 -16.03 23.45
C THR A 522 -18.22 -16.94 22.38
N GLY A 523 -17.00 -16.63 21.93
CA GLY A 523 -16.34 -17.30 20.81
C GLY A 523 -16.96 -16.97 19.45
N LYS A 524 -17.97 -16.09 19.40
CA LYS A 524 -18.69 -15.75 18.18
C LYS A 524 -17.79 -14.97 17.24
N GLU A 525 -17.68 -15.44 16.00
CA GLU A 525 -16.86 -14.81 14.99
C GLU A 525 -17.60 -13.63 14.34
N MET A 526 -16.84 -12.61 13.96
CA MET A 526 -17.34 -11.37 13.38
C MET A 526 -16.48 -10.98 12.19
N THR A 527 -17.14 -10.50 11.14
CA THR A 527 -16.46 -9.86 10.01
C THR A 527 -16.49 -8.34 10.16
N THR A 528 -15.43 -7.69 9.69
CA THR A 528 -15.47 -6.26 9.37
C THR A 528 -15.32 -6.09 7.87
N LEU A 529 -16.35 -5.52 7.24
CA LEU A 529 -16.34 -5.12 5.84
C LEU A 529 -16.17 -3.60 5.73
N SER A 530 -15.12 -3.14 5.06
CA SER A 530 -15.02 -1.73 4.68
C SER A 530 -15.93 -1.46 3.49
N VAL A 531 -16.89 -0.55 3.66
CA VAL A 531 -17.90 -0.19 2.65
C VAL A 531 -17.61 1.21 2.16
N VAL A 532 -17.18 1.32 0.91
CA VAL A 532 -16.73 2.58 0.31
C VAL A 532 -17.64 2.95 -0.85
N THR A 533 -18.21 4.16 -0.83
CA THR A 533 -18.87 4.74 -2.00
C THR A 533 -17.83 4.97 -3.08
N ASN A 534 -17.91 4.21 -4.17
CA ASN A 534 -16.83 4.13 -5.15
C ASN A 534 -17.30 4.50 -6.56
N VAL A 535 -17.95 5.67 -6.65
CA VAL A 535 -18.39 6.25 -7.91
C VAL A 535 -17.15 6.71 -8.70
N GLY A 536 -16.91 6.11 -9.86
CA GLY A 536 -15.76 6.47 -10.70
C GLY A 536 -14.48 5.67 -10.45
N TRP A 537 -14.54 4.51 -9.75
CA TRP A 537 -13.38 3.63 -9.54
C TRP A 537 -12.64 3.23 -10.82
N MET A 538 -13.31 3.23 -11.98
CA MET A 538 -12.72 2.95 -13.29
C MET A 538 -11.87 4.11 -13.84
N ILE A 539 -12.11 5.34 -13.39
CA ILE A 539 -11.46 6.54 -13.94
C ILE A 539 -9.93 6.47 -13.77
N PRO A 540 -9.36 6.08 -12.61
CA PRO A 540 -7.92 5.89 -12.47
C PRO A 540 -7.36 4.83 -13.43
N TYR A 541 -8.04 3.68 -13.58
CA TYR A 541 -7.61 2.62 -14.50
C TYR A 541 -7.60 3.11 -15.95
N VAL A 542 -8.65 3.81 -16.37
CA VAL A 542 -8.77 4.38 -17.72
C VAL A 542 -7.70 5.44 -17.96
N SER A 543 -7.50 6.34 -16.99
CA SER A 543 -6.48 7.40 -17.04
C SER A 543 -5.07 6.81 -17.17
N CYS A 544 -4.73 5.82 -16.36
CA CYS A 544 -3.45 5.13 -16.40
C CYS A 544 -3.22 4.44 -17.75
N MET A 545 -4.22 3.77 -18.32
CA MET A 545 -4.07 3.16 -19.64
C MET A 545 -3.93 4.20 -20.76
N ILE A 546 -4.63 5.34 -20.69
CA ILE A 546 -4.44 6.46 -21.61
C ILE A 546 -3.00 7.01 -21.51
N VAL A 547 -2.48 7.16 -20.30
CA VAL A 547 -1.09 7.56 -20.05
C VAL A 547 -0.11 6.55 -20.64
N VAL A 548 -0.31 5.26 -20.41
CA VAL A 548 0.52 4.17 -20.95
C VAL A 548 0.52 4.20 -22.47
N VAL A 549 -0.64 4.29 -23.12
CA VAL A 549 -0.74 4.38 -24.59
C VAL A 549 -0.01 5.61 -25.12
N GLY A 550 -0.22 6.78 -24.51
CA GLY A 550 0.45 8.02 -24.90
C GLY A 550 1.97 7.96 -24.71
N MET A 551 2.42 7.40 -23.59
CA MET A 551 3.83 7.23 -23.24
C MET A 551 4.53 6.25 -24.17
N LEU A 552 3.94 5.08 -24.41
CA LEU A 552 4.49 4.07 -25.33
C LEU A 552 4.64 4.63 -26.74
N TYR A 553 3.63 5.34 -27.24
CA TYR A 553 3.72 5.99 -28.55
C TYR A 553 4.81 7.07 -28.60
N HIS A 554 4.88 7.94 -27.57
CA HIS A 554 5.88 9.00 -27.49
C HIS A 554 7.31 8.44 -27.39
N PHE A 555 7.50 7.42 -26.56
CA PHE A 555 8.75 6.71 -26.41
C PHE A 555 9.16 6.06 -27.73
N MET A 556 8.24 5.33 -28.39
CA MET A 556 8.52 4.66 -29.65
C MET A 556 8.95 5.64 -30.74
N ILE A 557 8.28 6.78 -30.90
CA ILE A 557 8.71 7.83 -31.85
C ILE A 557 10.12 8.34 -31.53
N THR A 558 10.42 8.54 -30.25
CA THR A 558 11.69 9.09 -29.80
C THR A 558 12.83 8.08 -30.00
N LEU A 559 12.60 6.83 -29.63
CA LEU A 559 13.49 5.70 -29.87
C LEU A 559 13.76 5.54 -31.36
N MET A 560 12.70 5.54 -32.18
CA MET A 560 12.82 5.40 -33.63
C MET A 560 13.64 6.53 -34.26
N ARG A 561 13.40 7.77 -33.83
CA ARG A 561 14.19 8.92 -34.29
C ARG A 561 15.67 8.79 -33.91
N TYR A 562 15.93 8.32 -32.70
CA TYR A 562 17.29 8.10 -32.21
C TYR A 562 18.01 6.98 -32.98
N LEU A 563 17.36 5.83 -33.15
CA LEU A 563 17.92 4.69 -33.89
C LEU A 563 18.17 5.07 -35.36
N ASN A 564 17.23 5.75 -36.01
CA ASN A 564 17.40 6.21 -37.38
C ASN A 564 18.52 7.25 -37.50
N ARG A 565 18.69 8.14 -36.51
CA ARG A 565 19.82 9.08 -36.46
C ARG A 565 21.15 8.33 -36.32
N ARG A 566 21.22 7.32 -35.45
CA ARG A 566 22.42 6.50 -35.28
C ARG A 566 22.76 5.69 -36.52
N GLU A 567 21.75 5.11 -37.17
CA GLU A 567 21.94 4.38 -38.43
C GLU A 567 22.45 5.32 -39.53
N LYS A 568 21.90 6.54 -39.63
CA LYS A 568 22.42 7.56 -40.56
C LYS A 568 23.86 7.95 -40.25
N GLN A 569 24.20 8.19 -38.99
CA GLN A 569 25.60 8.49 -38.57
C GLN A 569 26.56 7.32 -38.82
N ARG A 570 26.09 6.06 -38.74
CA ARG A 570 26.88 4.88 -39.07
C ARG A 570 27.07 4.70 -40.58
N ASN A 571 26.10 5.14 -41.38
CA ASN A 571 26.13 5.05 -42.84
C ASN A 571 26.84 6.26 -43.48
N GLU A 572 26.99 7.37 -42.77
CA GLU A 572 27.96 8.42 -43.12
C GLU A 572 29.38 7.82 -43.00
N PRO A 573 30.27 8.06 -43.97
CA PRO A 573 31.64 7.57 -43.88
C PRO A 573 32.26 8.08 -42.58
N SER A 574 32.68 7.17 -41.71
CA SER A 574 33.25 7.51 -40.40
C SER A 574 34.40 8.51 -40.56
N ALA A 575 34.66 9.35 -39.55
CA ALA A 575 35.83 10.24 -39.45
C ALA A 575 37.20 9.54 -39.64
N VAL A 576 37.22 8.21 -39.79
CA VAL A 576 38.36 7.42 -40.30
C VAL A 576 38.75 7.84 -41.73
N ASN A 577 37.82 8.37 -42.53
CA ASN A 577 38.13 8.98 -43.83
C ASN A 577 38.66 10.42 -43.71
N GLU A 578 38.52 11.06 -42.55
CA GLU A 578 38.95 12.44 -42.28
C GLU A 578 40.33 12.48 -41.59
N PHE A 579 40.71 11.38 -40.92
CA PHE A 579 42.05 11.11 -40.38
C PHE A 579 42.74 9.97 -41.15
N LEU A 580 42.87 10.12 -42.47
CA LEU A 580 43.81 9.30 -43.23
C LEU A 580 45.23 9.81 -42.92
N PRO A 581 46.15 8.98 -42.38
CA PRO A 581 47.54 9.39 -42.28
C PRO A 581 48.07 9.71 -43.70
N PRO A 582 48.79 10.83 -43.88
CA PRO A 582 49.21 11.28 -45.20
C PRO A 582 50.01 10.18 -45.91
N GLY A 583 49.63 9.83 -47.15
CA GLY A 583 50.26 8.79 -47.96
C GLY A 583 49.54 7.42 -48.00
N LYS A 584 48.45 7.22 -47.24
CA LYS A 584 47.65 5.96 -47.28
C LYS A 584 46.27 6.08 -47.93
N GLU A 585 45.97 7.22 -48.55
CA GLU A 585 44.65 7.51 -49.12
C GLU A 585 44.23 6.54 -50.24
N ASN A 586 45.21 5.95 -50.95
CA ASN A 586 44.97 4.98 -52.04
C ASN A 586 45.31 3.51 -51.68
N ASP A 587 45.65 3.21 -50.42
CA ASP A 587 45.98 1.84 -49.98
C ASP A 587 44.71 1.05 -49.63
N LEU A 588 44.16 0.37 -50.65
CA LEU A 588 42.98 -0.50 -50.55
C LEU A 588 43.12 -1.59 -49.47
N ALA A 589 44.33 -2.08 -49.19
CA ALA A 589 44.57 -3.13 -48.21
C ALA A 589 44.44 -2.58 -46.77
N TRP A 590 44.95 -1.37 -46.52
CA TRP A 590 44.81 -0.69 -45.23
C TRP A 590 43.36 -0.30 -44.96
N GLN A 591 42.65 0.27 -45.95
CA GLN A 591 41.23 0.63 -45.80
C GLN A 591 40.35 -0.58 -45.51
N ASN A 592 40.60 -1.71 -46.18
CA ASN A 592 39.88 -2.95 -45.91
C ASN A 592 40.16 -3.49 -44.50
N ARG A 593 41.42 -3.46 -44.03
CA ARG A 593 41.77 -3.85 -42.66
C ARG A 593 41.11 -2.95 -41.61
N ALA A 594 41.12 -1.64 -41.80
CA ALA A 594 40.48 -0.69 -40.88
C ALA A 594 38.95 -0.85 -40.84
N ARG A 595 38.29 -1.05 -41.99
CA ARG A 595 36.83 -1.33 -42.06
C ARG A 595 36.46 -2.67 -41.44
N VAL A 596 37.28 -3.71 -41.65
CA VAL A 596 37.10 -5.03 -41.03
C VAL A 596 37.27 -4.90 -39.52
N GLN A 597 38.29 -4.18 -39.05
CA GLN A 597 38.55 -3.97 -37.62
C GLN A 597 37.43 -3.17 -36.94
N ALA A 598 36.89 -2.12 -37.58
CA ALA A 598 35.75 -1.36 -37.09
C ALA A 598 34.45 -2.20 -37.01
N LYS A 599 34.16 -2.99 -38.06
CA LYS A 599 33.03 -3.95 -38.04
C LYS A 599 33.22 -5.02 -36.96
N ILE A 600 34.44 -5.50 -36.77
CA ILE A 600 34.76 -6.45 -35.71
C ILE A 600 34.49 -5.77 -34.36
N THR A 601 34.98 -4.57 -34.07
CA THR A 601 34.71 -3.90 -32.78
C THR A 601 33.21 -3.62 -32.53
N ASP A 602 32.44 -3.24 -33.55
CA ASP A 602 31.01 -2.92 -33.44
C ASP A 602 30.14 -4.13 -33.04
N TYR A 603 30.52 -5.34 -33.45
CA TYR A 603 29.78 -6.57 -33.11
C TYR A 603 30.45 -7.37 -31.99
N LEU A 604 31.79 -7.42 -31.98
CA LEU A 604 32.56 -8.25 -31.06
C LEU A 604 32.52 -7.66 -29.65
N VAL A 605 32.50 -6.34 -29.45
CA VAL A 605 32.37 -5.76 -28.09
C VAL A 605 31.00 -6.08 -27.46
N PRO A 606 29.85 -5.85 -28.11
CA PRO A 606 28.55 -6.26 -27.57
C PRO A 606 28.43 -7.78 -27.39
N ILE A 607 28.91 -8.58 -28.33
CA ILE A 607 28.91 -10.05 -28.22
C ILE A 607 29.80 -10.50 -27.05
N LEU A 608 30.99 -9.91 -26.90
CA LEU A 608 31.88 -10.20 -25.78
C LEU A 608 31.25 -9.79 -24.45
N ILE A 609 30.57 -8.64 -24.38
CA ILE A 609 29.79 -8.26 -23.20
C ILE A 609 28.71 -9.31 -22.94
N VAL A 610 27.93 -9.73 -23.93
CA VAL A 610 26.89 -10.75 -23.78
C VAL A 610 27.48 -12.11 -23.39
N VAL A 611 28.65 -12.49 -23.91
CA VAL A 611 29.34 -13.75 -23.60
C VAL A 611 29.99 -13.69 -22.23
N ILE A 612 30.55 -12.56 -21.81
CA ILE A 612 31.11 -12.36 -20.47
C ILE A 612 29.98 -12.32 -19.45
N PHE A 613 28.91 -11.54 -19.69
CA PHE A 613 27.74 -11.50 -18.81
C PHE A 613 27.01 -12.84 -18.81
N GLY A 614 26.83 -13.46 -19.97
CA GLY A 614 26.21 -14.77 -20.11
C GLY A 614 27.05 -15.87 -19.45
N GLY A 615 28.37 -15.83 -19.61
CA GLY A 615 29.32 -16.73 -18.96
C GLY A 615 29.38 -16.51 -17.45
N TYR A 616 29.30 -15.25 -16.99
CA TYR A 616 29.16 -14.90 -15.58
C TYR A 616 27.82 -15.37 -14.99
N LEU A 617 26.72 -15.21 -15.73
CA LEU A 617 25.41 -15.71 -15.32
C LEU A 617 25.40 -17.25 -15.31
N MET A 618 26.01 -17.91 -16.30
CA MET A 618 26.16 -19.36 -16.33
C MET A 618 27.09 -19.86 -15.21
N SER A 619 28.13 -19.12 -14.85
CA SER A 619 28.99 -19.49 -13.72
C SER A 619 28.27 -19.35 -12.38
N LYS A 620 27.38 -18.36 -12.26
CA LYS A 620 26.46 -18.23 -11.11
C LYS A 620 25.32 -19.26 -11.11
N ALA A 621 24.93 -19.79 -12.27
CA ALA A 621 23.94 -20.85 -12.40
C ALA A 621 24.53 -22.27 -12.27
N ARG A 622 25.87 -22.41 -12.22
CA ARG A 622 26.54 -23.69 -12.07
C ARG A 622 26.38 -24.16 -10.62
N VAL A 623 25.73 -25.31 -10.43
CA VAL A 623 25.60 -25.96 -9.13
C VAL A 623 27.00 -26.28 -8.58
N PRO A 624 27.38 -25.79 -7.38
CA PRO A 624 28.63 -26.19 -6.73
C PRO A 624 28.60 -27.71 -6.50
N LYS A 625 29.65 -28.41 -6.93
CA LYS A 625 29.86 -29.82 -6.58
C LYS A 625 30.86 -29.88 -5.44
N PRO A 626 30.55 -30.53 -4.31
CA PRO A 626 31.52 -30.72 -3.23
C PRO A 626 32.65 -31.64 -3.69
N GLU A 627 33.79 -31.59 -3.00
CA GLU A 627 34.80 -32.64 -3.10
C GLU A 627 34.22 -33.96 -2.59
N SER A 628 34.66 -35.10 -3.12
CA SER A 628 34.00 -36.41 -2.95
C SER A 628 33.91 -36.94 -1.51
N ASN A 629 34.53 -36.25 -0.54
CA ASN A 629 34.55 -36.64 0.86
C ASN A 629 34.03 -35.54 1.81
N GLU A 630 33.50 -34.44 1.28
CA GLU A 630 32.93 -33.33 2.05
C GLU A 630 31.40 -33.36 2.02
N MET A 631 30.77 -32.77 3.05
CA MET A 631 29.32 -32.63 3.08
C MET A 631 28.85 -31.71 1.95
N ASN A 632 27.85 -32.17 1.19
CA ASN A 632 27.23 -31.37 0.14
C ASN A 632 26.31 -30.28 0.73
N LEU A 633 26.90 -29.14 1.11
CA LEU A 633 26.18 -27.99 1.65
C LEU A 633 25.10 -27.46 0.69
N TYR A 634 25.32 -27.58 -0.63
CA TYR A 634 24.35 -27.15 -1.62
C TYR A 634 23.10 -28.02 -1.58
N GLU A 635 23.24 -29.34 -1.62
CA GLU A 635 22.10 -30.28 -1.55
C GLU A 635 21.37 -30.18 -0.22
N PHE A 636 22.09 -30.08 0.91
CA PHE A 636 21.48 -29.83 2.21
C PHE A 636 20.68 -28.51 2.20
N GLY A 637 21.22 -27.46 1.59
CA GLY A 637 20.55 -26.18 1.44
C GLY A 637 19.26 -26.22 0.62
N GLN A 638 19.10 -27.20 -0.28
CA GLN A 638 17.88 -27.39 -1.08
C GLN A 638 16.76 -28.08 -0.31
N LEU A 639 17.04 -28.65 0.87
CA LEU A 639 16.01 -29.31 1.65
C LEU A 639 14.88 -28.32 1.97
N PRO A 640 13.61 -28.69 1.75
CA PRO A 640 12.47 -27.84 2.05
C PRO A 640 12.25 -27.73 3.58
N ILE A 641 11.91 -26.53 4.02
CA ILE A 641 11.55 -26.23 5.41
C ILE A 641 10.40 -25.23 5.44
N LEU A 642 9.47 -25.38 6.39
CA LEU A 642 8.41 -24.39 6.62
C LEU A 642 8.89 -23.41 7.69
N TYR A 643 8.94 -22.12 7.35
CA TYR A 643 9.28 -21.06 8.29
C TYR A 643 8.53 -19.78 7.93
N GLU A 644 7.97 -19.09 8.93
CA GLU A 644 7.11 -17.92 8.71
C GLU A 644 6.00 -18.19 7.68
N GLY A 645 5.41 -19.39 7.72
CA GLY A 645 4.27 -19.69 6.89
C GLY A 645 4.56 -20.07 5.43
N ARG A 646 5.84 -20.17 5.04
CA ARG A 646 6.22 -20.48 3.65
C ARG A 646 7.22 -21.63 3.61
N THR A 647 6.96 -22.58 2.73
CA THR A 647 7.95 -23.59 2.34
C THR A 647 9.06 -22.90 1.57
N LYS A 648 10.30 -23.02 2.06
CA LYS A 648 11.49 -22.42 1.47
C LYS A 648 12.66 -23.41 1.59
N PRO A 649 13.71 -23.31 0.76
CA PRO A 649 14.94 -24.07 0.98
C PRO A 649 15.59 -23.68 2.32
N VAL A 650 16.20 -24.63 3.03
CA VAL A 650 16.97 -24.38 4.28
C VAL A 650 18.03 -23.30 4.09
N ASP A 651 18.66 -23.23 2.92
CA ASP A 651 19.62 -22.19 2.56
C ASP A 651 19.01 -20.76 2.58
N THR A 652 17.71 -20.63 2.29
CA THR A 652 17.01 -19.35 2.45
C THR A 652 16.83 -18.96 3.91
N LEU A 653 16.49 -19.93 4.78
CA LEU A 653 16.46 -19.70 6.22
C LEU A 653 17.84 -19.27 6.74
N ALA A 654 18.89 -20.02 6.38
CA ALA A 654 20.26 -19.75 6.77
C ALA A 654 20.72 -18.33 6.38
N ARG A 655 20.57 -17.96 5.10
CA ARG A 655 20.94 -16.61 4.61
C ARG A 655 20.16 -15.49 5.27
N ASN A 656 18.86 -15.68 5.51
CA ASN A 656 18.03 -14.65 6.12
C ASN A 656 18.38 -14.46 7.60
N SER A 657 18.55 -15.55 8.35
CA SER A 657 18.96 -15.51 9.75
C SER A 657 20.34 -14.86 9.89
N LEU A 658 21.33 -15.28 9.11
CA LEU A 658 22.67 -14.69 9.16
C LEU A 658 22.66 -13.21 8.76
N ARG A 659 21.79 -12.80 7.84
CA ARG A 659 21.62 -11.38 7.46
C ARG A 659 21.03 -10.55 8.60
N ILE A 660 20.06 -11.08 9.35
CA ILE A 660 19.50 -10.40 10.53
C ILE A 660 20.57 -10.20 11.60
N ILE A 661 21.38 -11.23 11.81
CA ILE A 661 22.39 -11.28 12.87
C ILE A 661 23.64 -10.44 12.52
N SER A 662 24.17 -10.62 11.31
CA SER A 662 25.47 -10.09 10.87
C SER A 662 25.39 -8.95 9.85
N GLY A 663 24.24 -8.75 9.21
CA GLY A 663 24.09 -7.89 8.03
C GLY A 663 24.68 -8.47 6.74
N LYS A 664 25.15 -9.73 6.73
CA LYS A 664 25.74 -10.43 5.57
C LYS A 664 25.11 -11.82 5.38
N GLN A 665 25.30 -12.41 4.20
CA GLN A 665 24.87 -13.78 3.85
C GLN A 665 26.04 -14.78 3.80
N GLU A 666 27.22 -14.33 4.22
CA GLU A 666 28.47 -15.08 4.30
C GLU A 666 29.17 -14.65 5.59
N PHE A 667 29.96 -15.54 6.17
CA PHE A 667 30.80 -15.27 7.33
C PHE A 667 32.25 -15.67 7.04
N THR A 668 33.14 -15.32 7.95
CA THR A 668 34.54 -15.72 7.89
C THR A 668 34.78 -16.71 9.02
N ASP A 669 35.32 -17.88 8.67
CA ASP A 669 35.65 -18.91 9.67
C ASP A 669 36.98 -18.61 10.37
N GLN A 670 37.39 -19.48 11.30
CA GLN A 670 38.62 -19.32 12.07
C GLN A 670 39.90 -19.41 11.20
N ASN A 671 39.82 -19.98 10.00
CA ASN A 671 40.93 -20.07 9.07
C ASN A 671 41.09 -18.79 8.24
N GLY A 672 40.15 -17.83 8.37
CA GLY A 672 40.11 -16.62 7.57
C GLY A 672 39.40 -16.79 6.23
N ASP A 673 38.79 -17.95 5.98
CA ASP A 673 38.12 -18.26 4.73
C ASP A 673 36.66 -17.81 4.76
N LYS A 674 36.16 -17.36 3.60
CA LYS A 674 34.75 -16.98 3.47
C LYS A 674 33.88 -18.20 3.28
N GLN A 675 32.93 -18.38 4.19
CA GLN A 675 32.00 -19.50 4.19
C GLN A 675 30.55 -19.02 3.92
N PRO A 676 29.74 -19.83 3.23
CA PRO A 676 28.33 -19.50 2.99
C PRO A 676 27.49 -19.64 4.26
N ALA A 677 26.37 -18.91 4.35
CA ALA A 677 25.47 -18.99 5.51
C ALA A 677 24.97 -20.39 5.85
N ILE A 678 24.83 -21.28 4.85
CA ILE A 678 24.38 -22.66 5.08
C ILE A 678 25.35 -23.46 5.95
N LYS A 679 26.66 -23.16 5.88
CA LYS A 679 27.66 -23.77 6.76
C LYS A 679 27.47 -23.31 8.20
N TRP A 680 27.37 -21.99 8.41
CA TRP A 680 27.06 -21.40 9.73
C TRP A 680 25.78 -21.99 10.32
N PHE A 681 24.72 -22.11 9.52
CA PHE A 681 23.46 -22.66 9.97
C PHE A 681 23.60 -24.12 10.40
N LEU A 682 24.26 -24.94 9.60
CA LEU A 682 24.51 -26.34 9.91
C LEU A 682 25.31 -26.48 11.21
N ASP A 683 26.37 -25.69 11.37
CA ASP A 683 27.16 -25.67 12.61
C ASP A 683 26.29 -25.23 13.79
N THR A 684 25.45 -24.21 13.61
CA THR A 684 24.52 -23.72 14.64
C THR A 684 23.54 -24.80 15.11
N ILE A 685 23.00 -25.64 14.22
CA ILE A 685 22.00 -26.65 14.58
C ILE A 685 22.61 -28.00 15.01
N ALA A 686 23.80 -28.34 14.52
CA ALA A 686 24.43 -29.63 14.76
C ALA A 686 25.51 -29.57 15.86
N LYS A 687 26.27 -28.48 15.92
CA LYS A 687 27.35 -28.23 16.89
C LYS A 687 27.37 -26.77 17.34
N PRO A 688 26.38 -26.32 18.15
CA PRO A 688 26.24 -24.91 18.51
C PRO A 688 27.50 -24.26 19.10
N SER A 689 28.34 -25.02 19.81
CA SER A 689 29.63 -24.55 20.35
C SER A 689 30.53 -23.97 19.26
N ASP A 690 30.66 -24.66 18.13
CA ASP A 690 31.54 -24.26 17.04
C ASP A 690 31.02 -22.97 16.38
N ALA A 691 29.70 -22.79 16.36
CA ALA A 691 29.06 -21.61 15.80
C ALA A 691 29.20 -20.36 16.69
N PHE A 692 29.44 -20.53 17.99
CA PHE A 692 29.60 -19.43 18.94
C PHE A 692 30.92 -18.71 18.80
N GLU A 693 31.95 -19.38 18.28
CA GLU A 693 33.26 -18.78 18.02
C GLU A 693 33.25 -17.85 16.79
N TYR A 694 32.24 -17.93 15.91
CA TYR A 694 32.21 -17.15 14.68
C TYR A 694 31.83 -15.68 14.91
N ASP A 695 32.59 -14.76 14.30
CA ASP A 695 32.35 -13.32 14.32
C ASP A 695 31.13 -12.92 13.47
N VAL A 696 29.93 -13.23 13.95
CA VAL A 696 28.68 -13.01 13.20
C VAL A 696 27.74 -12.01 13.87
N ILE A 697 27.83 -11.74 15.17
CA ILE A 697 26.90 -10.85 15.88
C ILE A 697 27.28 -9.39 15.67
N ARG A 698 26.47 -8.62 14.93
CA ARG A 698 26.79 -7.21 14.66
C ARG A 698 26.38 -6.28 15.81
N ILE A 699 27.34 -5.62 16.45
CA ILE A 699 27.15 -4.69 17.59
C ILE A 699 27.89 -3.37 17.32
N GLU A 700 27.16 -2.28 17.05
CA GLU A 700 27.77 -1.01 16.60
C GLU A 700 27.73 0.12 17.63
N ASN A 701 26.81 0.04 18.60
CA ASN A 701 26.59 1.11 19.54
C ASN A 701 27.71 1.15 20.58
N PRO A 702 28.44 2.27 20.74
CA PRO A 702 29.59 2.34 21.66
C PRO A 702 29.24 2.08 23.12
N GLU A 703 28.10 2.57 23.61
CA GLU A 703 27.66 2.35 25.00
C GLU A 703 27.30 0.88 25.25
N LEU A 704 26.72 0.20 24.25
CA LEU A 704 26.46 -1.24 24.32
C LEU A 704 27.75 -2.05 24.26
N LEU A 705 28.74 -1.63 23.48
CA LEU A 705 30.06 -2.25 23.50
C LEU A 705 30.72 -2.12 24.88
N ASP A 706 30.62 -0.94 25.50
CA ASP A 706 31.13 -0.69 26.87
C ASP A 706 30.40 -1.56 27.91
N THR A 707 29.06 -1.66 27.82
CA THR A 707 28.23 -2.52 28.68
C THR A 707 28.65 -3.99 28.60
N LEU A 708 29.06 -4.44 27.40
CA LEU A 708 29.48 -5.81 27.15
C LEU A 708 31.00 -6.01 27.27
N GLU A 709 31.74 -4.98 27.66
CA GLU A 709 33.21 -4.98 27.75
C GLU A 709 33.92 -5.36 26.44
N LEU A 710 33.32 -5.00 25.30
CA LEU A 710 33.81 -5.31 23.96
C LEU A 710 34.66 -4.19 23.37
N THR A 711 35.83 -4.55 22.81
CA THR A 711 36.66 -3.60 22.08
C THR A 711 36.16 -3.38 20.66
N LYS A 712 36.08 -2.12 20.21
CA LYS A 712 35.66 -1.77 18.86
C LYS A 712 36.61 -2.35 17.80
N ARG A 713 36.07 -3.17 16.88
CA ARG A 713 36.82 -3.76 15.75
C ARG A 713 36.21 -3.48 14.37
N PRO A 714 37.00 -3.55 13.27
CA PRO A 714 36.50 -3.32 11.91
C PRO A 714 35.32 -4.22 11.57
N GLY A 715 34.22 -3.63 11.09
CA GLY A 715 33.03 -4.37 10.69
C GLY A 715 32.06 -4.71 11.83
N PHE A 716 32.39 -4.40 13.09
CA PHE A 716 31.50 -4.47 14.26
C PHE A 716 30.84 -5.83 14.48
N ARG A 717 31.52 -6.94 14.17
CA ARG A 717 30.98 -8.29 14.39
C ARG A 717 31.70 -8.93 15.55
N TYR A 718 30.95 -9.62 16.39
CA TYR A 718 31.39 -10.26 17.60
C TYR A 718 31.00 -11.74 17.60
N SER A 719 31.82 -12.57 18.24
CA SER A 719 31.47 -13.96 18.55
C SER A 719 30.50 -13.97 19.73
N PHE A 720 29.76 -15.07 19.94
CA PHE A 720 28.98 -15.20 21.18
C PHE A 720 29.90 -15.30 22.41
N ASP A 721 31.02 -15.98 22.25
CA ASP A 721 32.00 -16.19 23.33
C ASP A 721 32.59 -14.86 23.82
N ASP A 722 32.68 -13.85 22.95
CA ASP A 722 33.18 -12.52 23.32
C ASP A 722 32.37 -11.85 24.44
N PHE A 723 31.07 -12.16 24.56
CA PHE A 723 30.17 -11.46 25.50
C PHE A 723 29.24 -12.38 26.31
N ILE A 724 29.41 -13.70 26.24
CA ILE A 724 28.54 -14.66 26.93
C ILE A 724 28.55 -14.46 28.46
N GLU A 725 29.68 -14.08 29.05
CA GLU A 725 29.80 -13.78 30.47
C GLU A 725 28.98 -12.55 30.90
N LYS A 726 28.67 -11.64 29.96
CA LYS A 726 27.87 -10.42 30.18
C LYS A 726 26.39 -10.59 29.82
N MET A 727 25.95 -11.80 29.47
CA MET A 727 24.55 -12.09 29.17
C MET A 727 23.59 -11.69 30.32
N PRO A 728 23.91 -11.91 31.61
CA PRO A 728 23.02 -11.48 32.70
C PRO A 728 22.81 -9.96 32.75
N GLU A 729 23.86 -9.17 32.48
CA GLU A 729 23.74 -7.71 32.43
C GLU A 729 22.95 -7.27 31.20
N LEU A 730 23.15 -7.91 30.04
CA LEU A 730 22.36 -7.63 28.84
C LEU A 730 20.86 -7.89 29.07
N MET A 731 20.49 -8.98 29.74
CA MET A 731 19.10 -9.30 30.07
C MET A 731 18.49 -8.26 31.01
N LYS A 732 19.24 -7.84 32.03
CA LYS A 732 18.81 -6.76 32.94
C LYS A 732 18.57 -5.44 32.20
N GLN A 733 19.45 -5.07 31.28
CA GLN A 733 19.27 -3.86 30.46
C GLN A 733 18.08 -3.99 29.50
N SER A 734 17.82 -5.20 28.97
CA SER A 734 16.65 -5.49 28.14
C SER A 734 15.34 -5.29 28.90
N ASP A 735 15.26 -5.78 30.14
CA ASP A 735 14.07 -5.61 30.98
C ASP A 735 13.80 -4.13 31.32
N LEU A 736 14.86 -3.37 31.63
CA LEU A 736 14.76 -1.91 31.81
C LEU A 736 14.30 -1.21 30.52
N ALA A 737 14.81 -1.64 29.36
CA ALA A 737 14.40 -1.09 28.07
C ALA A 737 12.92 -1.39 27.76
N ARG A 738 12.40 -2.56 28.14
CA ARG A 738 10.97 -2.90 27.98
C ARG A 738 10.06 -2.06 28.87
N GLN A 739 10.51 -1.70 30.07
CA GLN A 739 9.76 -0.87 31.02
C GLN A 739 9.62 0.59 30.58
N ALA A 740 10.50 1.10 29.71
CA ALA A 740 10.44 2.49 29.23
C ALA A 740 9.16 2.82 28.43
N GLY A 741 8.45 1.80 27.93
CA GLY A 741 7.23 1.96 27.13
C GLY A 741 7.52 2.19 25.64
N LYS A 742 6.56 1.82 24.78
CA LYS A 742 6.70 1.92 23.31
C LYS A 742 7.01 3.35 22.88
N GLY A 743 8.06 3.51 22.05
CA GLY A 743 8.45 4.80 21.47
C GLY A 743 9.21 5.76 22.40
N LYS A 744 9.41 5.38 23.67
CA LYS A 744 10.14 6.17 24.67
C LYS A 744 11.54 5.62 24.97
N ALA A 745 11.91 4.50 24.36
CA ALA A 745 13.22 3.89 24.55
C ALA A 745 14.33 4.79 23.99
N THR A 746 15.41 4.97 24.75
CA THR A 746 16.60 5.68 24.27
C THR A 746 17.26 4.93 23.12
N LEU A 747 18.19 5.59 22.40
CA LEU A 747 18.97 4.92 21.35
C LEU A 747 19.69 3.69 21.91
N TYR A 748 20.30 3.79 23.09
CA TYR A 748 20.93 2.67 23.78
C TYR A 748 19.96 1.52 24.05
N GLN A 749 18.83 1.80 24.69
CA GLN A 749 17.79 0.81 25.00
C GLN A 749 17.27 0.10 23.74
N SER A 750 17.10 0.85 22.65
CA SER A 750 16.70 0.27 21.36
C SER A 750 17.76 -0.68 20.80
N ARG A 751 19.05 -0.40 21.02
CA ARG A 751 20.17 -1.25 20.57
C ARG A 751 20.35 -2.48 21.45
N VAL A 752 20.06 -2.37 22.75
CA VAL A 752 19.97 -3.52 23.66
C VAL A 752 18.90 -4.50 23.18
N LEU A 753 17.68 -4.00 22.89
CA LEU A 753 16.58 -4.82 22.37
C LEU A 753 16.89 -5.43 20.99
N ASP A 754 17.59 -4.71 20.12
CA ASP A 754 18.06 -5.24 18.82
C ASP A 754 19.06 -6.39 19.00
N LEU A 755 19.99 -6.29 19.96
CA LEU A 755 20.93 -7.37 20.26
C LEU A 755 20.21 -8.58 20.86
N GLU A 756 19.31 -8.38 21.83
CA GLU A 756 18.48 -9.44 22.39
C GLU A 756 17.71 -10.18 21.29
N LYS A 757 17.14 -9.45 20.33
CA LYS A 757 16.46 -10.04 19.17
C LYS A 757 17.39 -10.92 18.34
N LYS A 758 18.63 -10.49 18.06
CA LYS A 758 19.61 -11.30 17.30
C LYS A 758 19.96 -12.60 18.03
N ILE A 759 20.17 -12.52 19.34
CA ILE A 759 20.42 -13.68 20.21
C ILE A 759 19.21 -14.62 20.16
N GLY A 760 18.01 -14.07 20.27
CA GLY A 760 16.76 -14.82 20.17
C GLY A 760 16.56 -15.55 18.84
N VAL A 761 17.13 -15.06 17.73
CA VAL A 761 17.12 -15.80 16.45
C VAL A 761 18.03 -17.02 16.52
N VAL A 762 19.25 -16.87 17.04
CA VAL A 762 20.20 -17.99 17.14
C VAL A 762 19.67 -19.06 18.09
N ASP A 763 19.19 -18.64 19.27
CA ASP A 763 18.54 -19.54 20.20
C ASP A 763 17.33 -20.24 19.55
N LEU A 764 16.46 -19.53 18.83
CA LEU A 764 15.34 -20.16 18.12
C LEU A 764 15.82 -21.27 17.18
N LEU A 765 16.88 -21.04 16.41
CA LEU A 765 17.43 -22.06 15.52
C LEU A 765 17.97 -23.26 16.29
N ILE A 766 18.75 -23.05 17.35
CA ILE A 766 19.29 -24.15 18.17
C ILE A 766 18.13 -24.97 18.78
N GLN A 767 17.18 -24.29 19.42
CA GLN A 767 16.08 -24.93 20.13
C GLN A 767 15.16 -25.70 19.17
N SER A 768 14.99 -25.23 17.94
CA SER A 768 14.11 -25.87 16.95
C SER A 768 14.62 -27.22 16.46
N PHE A 769 15.95 -27.41 16.46
CA PHE A 769 16.60 -28.61 15.96
C PHE A 769 17.22 -29.49 17.06
N LYS A 770 17.21 -29.03 18.32
CA LYS A 770 17.73 -29.81 19.46
C LYS A 770 16.70 -30.90 19.86
N PRO A 771 17.04 -32.21 19.73
CA PRO A 771 16.16 -33.28 20.17
C PRO A 771 15.98 -33.25 21.71
N PRO A 772 14.86 -33.75 22.23
CA PRO A 772 14.66 -33.90 23.66
C PRO A 772 15.60 -34.98 24.22
N GLU A 773 16.25 -34.68 25.35
CA GLU A 773 17.10 -35.63 26.04
C GLU A 773 16.23 -36.44 27.02
N ILE A 774 15.75 -37.61 26.60
CA ILE A 774 14.91 -38.49 27.43
C ILE A 774 15.80 -39.55 28.08
N ARG A 775 16.00 -39.46 29.40
CA ARG A 775 16.78 -40.45 30.14
C ARG A 775 15.87 -41.57 30.60
N ALA A 776 16.32 -42.82 30.48
CA ALA A 776 15.53 -43.99 30.85
C ALA A 776 15.04 -43.97 32.31
N GLU A 777 15.84 -43.39 33.22
CA GLU A 777 15.57 -43.32 34.66
C GLU A 777 14.52 -42.26 35.03
N SER A 778 14.32 -41.23 34.19
CA SER A 778 13.43 -40.08 34.43
C SER A 778 12.50 -39.80 33.23
N ALA A 779 12.21 -40.83 32.43
CA ALA A 779 11.57 -40.66 31.12
C ALA A 779 10.25 -39.88 31.17
N ARG A 780 9.44 -40.06 32.22
CA ARG A 780 8.18 -39.32 32.40
C ARG A 780 8.42 -37.83 32.61
N ASP A 781 9.34 -37.47 33.49
CA ASP A 781 9.61 -36.08 33.83
C ASP A 781 10.32 -35.36 32.69
N ASP A 782 11.26 -36.04 32.03
CA ASP A 782 11.95 -35.53 30.84
C ASP A 782 10.98 -35.34 29.67
N LEU A 783 9.98 -36.22 29.52
CA LEU A 783 8.92 -36.07 28.50
C LEU A 783 7.98 -34.88 28.81
N ILE A 784 7.57 -34.70 30.06
CA ILE A 784 6.75 -33.55 30.47
C ILE A 784 7.51 -32.24 30.19
N GLU A 785 8.80 -32.20 30.51
CA GLU A 785 9.65 -31.05 30.25
C GLU A 785 9.83 -30.81 28.75
N ALA A 786 10.00 -31.87 27.95
CA ALA A 786 10.05 -31.77 26.49
C ALA A 786 8.75 -31.17 25.91
N ILE A 787 7.58 -31.62 26.37
CA ILE A 787 6.27 -31.08 25.96
C ILE A 787 6.16 -29.60 26.35
N ARG A 788 6.55 -29.24 27.58
CA ARG A 788 6.53 -27.85 28.06
C ARG A 788 7.44 -26.95 27.22
N ARG A 789 8.65 -27.43 26.93
CA ARG A 789 9.63 -26.72 26.09
C ARG A 789 9.14 -26.55 24.66
N HIS A 790 8.51 -27.58 24.10
CA HIS A 790 7.88 -27.50 22.78
C HIS A 790 6.76 -26.45 22.75
N GLY A 791 5.86 -26.42 23.73
CA GLY A 791 4.81 -25.40 23.81
C GLY A 791 5.34 -23.96 23.94
N MET A 792 6.49 -23.76 24.60
CA MET A 792 7.18 -22.46 24.62
C MET A 792 7.82 -22.11 23.28
N LEU A 793 8.40 -23.11 22.60
CA LEU A 793 9.03 -22.94 21.30
C LEU A 793 8.01 -22.56 20.24
N ASP A 794 6.85 -23.23 20.19
CA ASP A 794 5.78 -22.97 19.21
C ASP A 794 5.30 -21.52 19.22
N ARG A 795 5.25 -20.87 20.38
CA ARG A 795 4.90 -19.45 20.51
C ARG A 795 5.88 -18.51 19.78
N ARG A 796 7.08 -19.00 19.44
CA ARG A 796 8.13 -18.26 18.71
C ARG A 796 8.14 -18.56 17.20
N ASN A 797 7.17 -19.32 16.68
CA ASN A 797 7.05 -19.71 15.26
C ASN A 797 8.36 -20.34 14.70
N PRO A 798 8.82 -21.46 15.28
CA PRO A 798 10.06 -22.13 14.90
C PRO A 798 10.01 -22.68 13.47
N PRO A 799 11.16 -22.94 12.83
CA PRO A 799 11.22 -23.73 11.61
C PRO A 799 10.64 -25.15 11.83
N ARG A 800 9.80 -25.60 10.90
CA ARG A 800 9.06 -26.87 10.96
C ARG A 800 9.51 -27.83 9.85
N ALA A 801 9.57 -29.12 10.20
CA ALA A 801 9.95 -30.21 9.31
C ALA A 801 8.77 -30.62 8.41
N ILE A 802 9.08 -31.17 7.24
CA ILE A 802 8.06 -31.83 6.42
C ILE A 802 7.51 -33.03 7.21
N PRO A 803 6.18 -33.15 7.37
CA PRO A 803 5.58 -34.33 7.98
C PRO A 803 5.88 -35.60 7.16
N PRO A 804 6.18 -36.75 7.78
CA PRO A 804 6.38 -38.00 7.07
C PRO A 804 5.08 -38.44 6.41
N GLY A 805 4.89 -38.19 5.12
CA GLY A 805 3.64 -38.48 4.41
C GLY A 805 3.24 -39.96 4.48
N GLY A 806 2.29 -40.29 5.36
CA GLY A 806 1.61 -41.59 5.41
C GLY A 806 0.22 -41.48 4.77
N GLU A 807 -0.14 -42.45 3.92
CA GLU A 807 -1.52 -42.57 3.44
C GLU A 807 -2.43 -42.99 4.60
N GLY A 808 -3.24 -42.06 5.13
CA GLY A 808 -4.44 -42.42 5.89
C GLY A 808 -4.62 -41.82 7.28
N GLU A 809 -3.73 -40.98 7.79
CA GLU A 809 -3.97 -40.22 9.02
C GLU A 809 -4.26 -38.75 8.69
N LYS A 810 -5.12 -38.10 9.49
CA LYS A 810 -5.59 -36.72 9.32
C LYS A 810 -4.41 -35.81 8.98
N GLU A 811 -4.50 -35.06 7.88
CA GLU A 811 -3.56 -34.01 7.43
C GLU A 811 -2.38 -33.81 8.40
N ASP A 812 -1.29 -34.57 8.22
CA ASP A 812 -0.15 -34.50 9.13
C ASP A 812 0.33 -33.04 9.23
N GLU A 813 0.08 -32.41 10.38
CA GLU A 813 0.42 -31.01 10.58
C GLU A 813 1.94 -30.81 10.56
N TRP A 814 2.40 -29.67 10.08
CA TRP A 814 3.82 -29.33 10.11
C TRP A 814 4.32 -29.25 11.56
N GLN A 815 5.15 -30.20 11.96
CA GLN A 815 5.71 -30.26 13.31
C GLN A 815 7.10 -29.62 13.36
N THR A 816 7.48 -29.13 14.54
CA THR A 816 8.85 -28.70 14.80
C THR A 816 9.80 -29.90 14.73
N TYR A 817 11.03 -29.71 14.28
CA TYR A 817 12.02 -30.81 14.24
C TYR A 817 12.16 -31.45 15.63
N SER A 818 12.28 -30.65 16.69
CA SER A 818 12.34 -31.13 18.08
C SER A 818 11.16 -31.99 18.55
N TYR A 819 9.99 -31.85 17.94
CA TYR A 819 8.79 -32.63 18.29
C TYR A 819 8.61 -33.87 17.43
N ALA A 820 9.12 -33.83 16.19
CA ALA A 820 9.11 -34.98 15.29
C ALA A 820 10.13 -36.08 15.70
N TRP A 821 11.18 -35.71 16.44
CA TRP A 821 12.09 -36.64 17.13
C TRP A 821 11.39 -37.28 18.34
#